data_AF-A0A1D8NJ29-F1
#
_entry.id   AF-A0A1D8NJ29-F1
#
_cell.length_a   1.000
_cell.length_b   1.000
_cell.length_c   1.000
_cell.angle_alpha   90.00
_cell.angle_beta   90.00
_cell.angle_gamma   90.00
#
_symmetry.space_group_name_H-M   'P 1'
#
loop_
_entity.id
_entity.type
_entity.pdbx_description
1 polymer ?
#
loop_
_entity_poly.entity_id
_entity_poly.type
_entity_poly.pdbx_seq_one_letter_code
_entity_poly.pdbx_strand_id
1 'polypeptide(L)'
;MSAMNPLLSFLFNHPNPSQKFRDQVAQLAHSNYAILVPQISLDDHCDAELTPEAVFSHVIRISHTGENQRARYFASANGRTVIFKNDQVMTYRGYKNNVTVNIVDQYVYTPVCWYLPRTCFQNFLVYEISGYLTEKPLPEAPKEIDQNQYDGPSFEDILLIYPNVGRQLSRLLATTFDNYTSTAANTEELDLEFERATDRAIEYVQAIDPLMVRRIIEEQRLTETQLEKKIDEYVESQLSRKLWNALIALRTNEDGPLDQAVESIKYLSLNQVDLPENEKHWEAKVVAAANVLQTLANTSTNESLPCNCRFLENTLMKCIDTLTDDSIQVNADVLVSLLLVVVARANISHLNSTIYYIRSFSSNAVDSGKLGYMLSTLEAVMYHIGENREQLEAISEANRWFFERVEKGDLTEFDFERPSMKSGLQRDDADWKTVFAATNPAGESALMCAVSSNQQSSLTCLLDHFGYTQEDILADRSVQGSTLLVSALRTENEDIIKLVLDRVRDCADLAHYLSVGDEYGRSVGHYFFHSLYLQQQVGSLINWTARDNQGQTPLSSLCRSYDNPDYHALFKNALKTCLDATGMVDLRVHTDAKGNTLLHTVSDEKVLSTLLNHPDVLVNVNQPNKRGMTALMAHAKYARLKAIEVLCKDPRIDFAPTDNKGMNVFDIARDRRTADFLDECYMSLQPNLGETDKYCEILRSVIADGELCFVIKTRQDGKLSAVRRPYSDFVFLQKWLAHEQPLSWFPALMTPTNPFAIPHRPSREILHAMHLRLNLFLRTLLLHPTFSNHELLWEWLLVQDISHTHLAERTTKKLENKKEKDLEEYIILGEPEMDEIEGFVSHALQQVDLMRKATMNLHQASVKLCNAHRDYCKSWMLMKETVDELKEIPGTSPRENIIANLSSAMVTLGDTFRINNSSPFVFSCYIESLQNMADATTLALAHPLAQISHLRLQQMLLVKLQADAVALSEKKTFRDFFHDREKEIRLIKNRIHITENEIRRLSMETKNAQITLASELGGFYQVHEHELTLSIKNIVSRNIKRHKELQGDLEEIQRRFI
;
A
#
# COMPACT_ATOMS: atom_id res chain seq x y z
N MET A 1 -22.07 6.50 19.89
CA MET A 1 -22.33 6.24 18.46
C MET A 1 -21.57 5.00 18.09
N SER A 2 -22.23 3.99 17.50
CA SER A 2 -21.57 2.73 17.11
C SER A 2 -21.05 2.90 15.68
N ALA A 3 -19.75 2.67 15.45
CA ALA A 3 -19.13 2.68 14.12
C ALA A 3 -19.48 1.43 13.28
N MET A 4 -20.55 0.73 13.63
CA MET A 4 -21.01 -0.46 12.92
C MET A 4 -21.70 -0.05 11.62
N ASN A 5 -21.40 -0.77 10.53
CA ASN A 5 -21.98 -0.48 9.23
C ASN A 5 -23.53 -0.56 9.26
N PRO A 6 -24.25 0.46 8.75
CA PRO A 6 -25.71 0.49 8.75
C PRO A 6 -26.37 -0.75 8.13
N LEU A 7 -25.82 -1.30 7.04
CA LEU A 7 -26.37 -2.51 6.39
C LEU A 7 -26.21 -3.76 7.26
N LEU A 8 -25.05 -3.92 7.92
CA LEU A 8 -24.84 -5.04 8.85
C LEU A 8 -25.72 -4.90 10.09
N SER A 9 -25.93 -3.68 10.57
CA SER A 9 -26.84 -3.38 11.67
C SER A 9 -28.27 -3.76 11.33
N PHE A 10 -28.71 -3.40 10.12
CA PHE A 10 -30.03 -3.74 9.64
C PHE A 10 -30.24 -5.25 9.51
N LEU A 11 -29.24 -6.01 9.03
CA LEU A 11 -29.35 -7.47 8.86
C LEU A 11 -29.35 -8.25 10.17
N PHE A 12 -28.49 -7.85 11.12
CA PHE A 12 -28.16 -8.70 12.27
C PHE A 12 -28.52 -8.10 13.64
N ASN A 13 -28.67 -6.78 13.74
CA ASN A 13 -29.02 -6.08 14.98
C ASN A 13 -30.39 -5.39 14.90
N HIS A 14 -31.27 -5.86 14.02
CA HIS A 14 -32.61 -5.29 13.86
C HIS A 14 -33.39 -5.39 15.19
N PRO A 15 -33.91 -4.27 15.74
CA PRO A 15 -34.52 -4.26 17.08
C PRO A 15 -35.82 -5.08 17.12
N ASN A 16 -36.67 -4.99 16.08
CA ASN A 16 -37.95 -5.71 15.99
C ASN A 16 -38.17 -6.36 14.60
N PRO A 17 -37.51 -7.49 14.27
CA PRO A 17 -37.62 -8.10 12.95
C PRO A 17 -38.93 -8.88 12.78
N SER A 18 -39.62 -8.66 11.65
CA SER A 18 -40.81 -9.43 11.26
C SER A 18 -40.47 -10.91 10.98
N GLN A 19 -41.45 -11.82 11.09
CA GLN A 19 -41.21 -13.25 10.85
C GLN A 19 -40.68 -13.52 9.43
N LYS A 20 -41.26 -12.86 8.42
CA LYS A 20 -40.80 -12.96 7.02
C LYS A 20 -39.34 -12.53 6.86
N PHE A 21 -38.92 -11.48 7.57
CA PHE A 21 -37.53 -11.02 7.55
C PHE A 21 -36.59 -12.03 8.23
N ARG A 22 -36.99 -12.62 9.36
CA ARG A 22 -36.21 -13.68 10.02
C ARG A 22 -35.99 -14.88 9.11
N ASP A 23 -37.05 -15.32 8.41
CA ASP A 23 -36.96 -16.45 7.48
C ASP A 23 -36.03 -16.13 6.30
N GLN A 24 -36.07 -14.89 5.78
CA GLN A 24 -35.15 -14.44 4.72
C GLN A 24 -33.70 -14.39 5.18
N VAL A 25 -33.42 -13.86 6.38
CA VAL A 25 -32.05 -13.83 6.93
C VAL A 25 -31.58 -15.25 7.28
N ALA A 26 -32.47 -16.15 7.74
CA ALA A 26 -32.13 -17.55 7.99
C ALA A 26 -31.75 -18.31 6.71
N GLN A 27 -32.34 -17.97 5.55
CA GLN A 27 -31.92 -18.53 4.26
C GLN A 27 -30.49 -18.14 3.88
N LEU A 28 -30.04 -16.94 4.28
CA LEU A 28 -28.67 -16.47 4.04
C LEU A 28 -27.62 -17.26 4.83
N ALA A 29 -28.03 -18.05 5.83
CA ALA A 29 -27.13 -18.81 6.68
C ALA A 29 -26.46 -20.03 6.02
N HIS A 30 -26.59 -20.18 4.70
CA HIS A 30 -25.84 -21.15 3.92
C HIS A 30 -24.58 -20.47 3.35
N SER A 31 -23.46 -21.19 3.22
CA SER A 31 -22.10 -20.68 2.93
C SER A 31 -21.90 -20.11 1.52
N ASN A 32 -22.98 -19.80 0.83
CA ASN A 32 -23.04 -19.44 -0.58
C ASN A 32 -23.40 -17.97 -0.77
N TYR A 33 -23.25 -17.13 0.26
CA TYR A 33 -23.53 -15.71 0.17
C TYR A 33 -22.35 -14.86 0.67
N ALA A 34 -22.15 -13.71 0.03
CA ALA A 34 -21.31 -12.62 0.53
C ALA A 34 -22.11 -11.32 0.61
N ILE A 35 -21.65 -10.38 1.43
CA ILE A 35 -22.32 -9.11 1.69
C ILE A 35 -21.41 -7.99 1.21
N LEU A 36 -21.93 -7.11 0.36
CA LEU A 36 -21.24 -5.90 -0.11
C LEU A 36 -21.69 -4.72 0.74
N VAL A 37 -20.79 -4.06 1.47
CA VAL A 37 -21.15 -2.94 2.35
C VAL A 37 -20.41 -1.68 1.94
N PRO A 38 -21.06 -0.51 1.85
CA PRO A 38 -20.37 0.72 1.55
C PRO A 38 -19.42 1.08 2.69
N GLN A 39 -18.31 1.75 2.37
CA GLN A 39 -17.46 2.36 3.39
C GLN A 39 -18.28 3.36 4.20
N ILE A 40 -18.05 3.39 5.51
CA ILE A 40 -18.75 4.28 6.42
C ILE A 40 -18.14 5.66 6.23
N SER A 41 -18.91 6.65 5.78
CA SER A 41 -18.53 8.07 5.85
C SER A 41 -19.26 8.79 6.99
N LEU A 42 -18.75 9.95 7.41
CA LEU A 42 -19.40 10.79 8.44
C LEU A 42 -20.84 11.16 8.06
N ASP A 43 -21.12 11.34 6.76
CA ASP A 43 -22.45 11.62 6.21
C ASP A 43 -23.43 10.44 6.29
N ASP A 44 -22.93 9.19 6.42
CA ASP A 44 -23.76 7.98 6.43
C ASP A 44 -24.47 7.77 7.78
N HIS A 45 -24.21 8.63 8.76
CA HIS A 45 -24.87 8.63 10.07
C HIS A 45 -26.19 9.41 10.12
N CYS A 46 -26.62 10.01 9.01
CA CYS A 46 -27.98 10.54 8.88
C CYS A 46 -29.00 9.39 8.85
N ASP A 47 -30.08 9.52 9.63
CA ASP A 47 -31.20 8.58 9.83
C ASP A 47 -31.98 8.22 8.55
N ALA A 48 -31.30 7.72 7.50
CA ALA A 48 -31.93 7.23 6.30
C ALA A 48 -32.53 5.83 6.56
N GLU A 49 -33.85 5.70 6.43
CA GLU A 49 -34.55 4.42 6.54
C GLU A 49 -34.08 3.44 5.44
N LEU A 50 -33.18 2.53 5.79
CA LEU A 50 -32.77 1.42 4.93
C LEU A 50 -33.96 0.47 4.69
N THR A 51 -34.33 0.27 3.43
CA THR A 51 -35.39 -0.69 3.06
C THR A 51 -34.80 -2.10 2.89
N PRO A 52 -35.53 -3.18 3.22
CA PRO A 52 -35.07 -4.56 2.99
C PRO A 52 -34.63 -4.80 1.54
N GLU A 53 -35.31 -4.19 0.57
CA GLU A 53 -34.98 -4.35 -0.86
C GLU A 53 -33.60 -3.77 -1.22
N ALA A 54 -33.25 -2.60 -0.65
CA ALA A 54 -31.92 -2.02 -0.82
C ALA A 54 -30.85 -2.92 -0.17
N VAL A 55 -31.10 -3.42 1.03
CA VAL A 55 -30.15 -4.29 1.75
C VAL A 55 -29.92 -5.63 1.04
N PHE A 56 -30.97 -6.32 0.59
CA PHE A 56 -30.82 -7.60 -0.11
C PHE A 56 -30.22 -7.46 -1.53
N SER A 57 -30.22 -6.26 -2.11
CA SER A 57 -29.46 -5.99 -3.34
C SER A 57 -27.95 -6.07 -3.10
N HIS A 58 -27.51 -5.78 -1.89
CA HIS A 58 -26.11 -5.82 -1.48
C HIS A 58 -25.64 -7.22 -1.03
N VAL A 59 -26.54 -8.20 -0.93
CA VAL A 59 -26.18 -9.59 -0.59
C VAL A 59 -26.09 -10.40 -1.87
N ILE A 60 -24.92 -10.95 -2.19
CA ILE A 60 -24.65 -11.68 -3.43
C ILE A 60 -24.53 -13.19 -3.19
N ARG A 61 -25.07 -13.99 -4.11
CA ARG A 61 -24.95 -15.45 -4.10
C ARG A 61 -23.71 -15.88 -4.84
N ILE A 62 -22.85 -16.59 -4.13
CA ILE A 62 -21.59 -17.17 -4.58
C ILE A 62 -21.84 -18.62 -5.06
N SER A 63 -21.45 -18.95 -6.28
CA SER A 63 -21.48 -20.33 -6.81
C SER A 63 -20.13 -21.03 -6.64
N HIS A 64 -20.16 -22.34 -6.37
CA HIS A 64 -18.97 -23.17 -6.13
C HIS A 64 -18.25 -23.65 -7.41
N THR A 65 -18.71 -23.25 -8.60
CA THR A 65 -18.28 -23.86 -9.87
C THR A 65 -17.89 -22.81 -10.92
N GLY A 66 -16.68 -22.94 -11.47
CA GLY A 66 -16.44 -22.70 -12.90
C GLY A 66 -15.59 -21.50 -13.32
N GLU A 67 -14.40 -21.80 -13.84
CA GLU A 67 -13.60 -21.09 -14.87
C GLU A 67 -13.11 -19.64 -14.67
N ASN A 68 -11.85 -19.44 -15.04
CA ASN A 68 -11.12 -18.16 -15.10
C ASN A 68 -11.65 -17.25 -16.24
N GLN A 69 -12.88 -16.75 -16.12
CA GLN A 69 -13.36 -15.69 -17.00
C GLN A 69 -13.00 -14.31 -16.41
N ARG A 70 -12.62 -13.35 -17.28
CA ARG A 70 -12.19 -11.98 -16.90
C ARG A 70 -13.29 -11.14 -16.21
N ALA A 71 -14.55 -11.54 -16.31
CA ALA A 71 -15.68 -10.92 -15.62
C ALA A 71 -16.70 -12.01 -15.27
N ARG A 72 -17.19 -12.02 -14.02
CA ARG A 72 -18.22 -12.97 -13.55
C ARG A 72 -19.49 -12.26 -13.14
N TYR A 73 -20.62 -12.87 -13.47
CA TYR A 73 -21.96 -12.40 -13.11
C TYR A 73 -22.42 -13.10 -11.83
N PHE A 74 -22.85 -12.32 -10.84
CA PHE A 74 -23.41 -12.83 -9.60
C PHE A 74 -24.83 -12.33 -9.43
N ALA A 75 -25.71 -13.19 -8.92
CA ALA A 75 -27.08 -12.83 -8.58
C ALA A 75 -27.13 -12.35 -7.12
N SER A 76 -27.81 -11.24 -6.84
CA SER A 76 -28.13 -10.81 -5.49
C SER A 76 -29.26 -11.65 -4.88
N ALA A 77 -29.45 -11.55 -3.56
CA ALA A 77 -30.47 -12.29 -2.82
C ALA A 77 -31.90 -11.95 -3.29
N ASN A 78 -32.12 -10.75 -3.85
CA ASN A 78 -33.38 -10.34 -4.48
C ASN A 78 -33.42 -10.57 -6.01
N GLY A 79 -32.47 -11.29 -6.60
CA GLY A 79 -32.48 -11.69 -8.01
C GLY A 79 -31.94 -10.66 -9.01
N ARG A 80 -31.37 -9.54 -8.56
CA ARG A 80 -30.65 -8.58 -9.42
C ARG A 80 -29.27 -9.13 -9.78
N THR A 81 -28.64 -8.61 -10.82
CA THR A 81 -27.32 -9.08 -11.29
C THR A 81 -26.27 -8.02 -11.09
N VAL A 82 -25.11 -8.41 -10.55
CA VAL A 82 -23.90 -7.60 -10.47
C VAL A 82 -22.75 -8.29 -11.20
N ILE A 83 -21.83 -7.50 -11.74
CA ILE A 83 -20.67 -7.98 -12.49
C ILE A 83 -19.42 -7.65 -11.68
N PHE A 84 -18.58 -8.65 -11.44
CA PHE A 84 -17.26 -8.46 -10.85
C PHE A 84 -16.21 -8.52 -11.96
N LYS A 85 -15.40 -7.46 -12.06
CA LYS A 85 -14.28 -7.36 -13.00
C LYS A 85 -13.11 -6.70 -12.28
N ASN A 86 -12.02 -7.43 -12.05
CA ASN A 86 -10.89 -6.99 -11.23
C ASN A 86 -11.36 -6.57 -9.80
N ASP A 87 -11.02 -5.37 -9.35
CA ASP A 87 -11.45 -4.78 -8.07
C ASP A 87 -12.74 -3.95 -8.20
N GLN A 88 -13.47 -4.06 -9.32
CA GLN A 88 -14.70 -3.30 -9.56
C GLN A 88 -15.94 -4.19 -9.51
N VAL A 89 -16.99 -3.68 -8.87
CA VAL A 89 -18.34 -4.23 -8.87
C VAL A 89 -19.23 -3.28 -9.67
N MET A 90 -19.84 -3.80 -10.74
CA MET A 90 -20.74 -3.04 -11.60
C MET A 90 -22.16 -3.56 -11.44
N THR A 91 -23.14 -2.68 -11.28
CA THR A 91 -24.54 -3.08 -11.35
C THR A 91 -24.91 -3.44 -12.79
N TYR A 92 -25.82 -4.41 -12.96
CA TYR A 92 -26.32 -4.86 -14.26
C TYR A 92 -27.86 -4.97 -14.21
N ARG A 93 -28.43 -6.11 -14.60
CA ARG A 93 -29.89 -6.30 -14.67
C ARG A 93 -30.55 -6.15 -13.30
N GLY A 94 -31.62 -5.35 -13.25
CA GLY A 94 -32.47 -5.18 -12.08
C GLY A 94 -32.12 -3.99 -11.17
N TYR A 95 -31.07 -3.23 -11.48
CA TYR A 95 -30.76 -1.96 -10.82
C TYR A 95 -31.30 -0.78 -11.63
N LYS A 96 -31.69 0.31 -10.96
CA LYS A 96 -32.19 1.53 -11.62
C LYS A 96 -31.07 2.25 -12.39
N ASN A 97 -29.89 2.34 -11.80
CA ASN A 97 -28.73 3.03 -12.36
C ASN A 97 -27.55 2.07 -12.52
N ASN A 98 -26.72 2.33 -13.54
CA ASN A 98 -25.44 1.65 -13.74
C ASN A 98 -24.38 2.32 -12.85
N VAL A 99 -24.09 1.69 -11.71
CA VAL A 99 -23.10 2.16 -10.73
C VAL A 99 -21.90 1.22 -10.80
N THR A 100 -20.71 1.81 -10.85
CA THR A 100 -19.44 1.08 -10.73
C THR A 100 -18.76 1.51 -9.45
N VAL A 101 -18.51 0.56 -8.56
CA VAL A 101 -17.85 0.78 -7.26
C VAL A 101 -16.60 -0.09 -7.15
N ASN A 102 -15.61 0.37 -6.40
CA ASN A 102 -14.38 -0.38 -6.16
C ASN A 102 -14.47 -1.13 -4.82
N ILE A 103 -13.88 -2.32 -4.75
CA ILE A 103 -13.72 -3.08 -3.49
C ILE A 103 -12.51 -2.53 -2.75
N VAL A 104 -12.75 -1.94 -1.58
CA VAL A 104 -11.72 -1.30 -0.75
C VAL A 104 -11.12 -2.28 0.25
N ASP A 105 -11.97 -3.01 0.98
CA ASP A 105 -11.55 -3.95 2.02
C ASP A 105 -12.37 -5.25 2.01
N GLN A 106 -11.91 -6.27 2.73
CA GLN A 106 -12.62 -7.54 2.89
C GLN A 106 -12.42 -8.11 4.31
N TYR A 107 -13.46 -8.71 4.88
CA TYR A 107 -13.36 -9.36 6.18
C TYR A 107 -14.43 -10.41 6.40
N VAL A 108 -14.20 -11.26 7.39
CA VAL A 108 -15.17 -12.24 7.87
C VAL A 108 -15.98 -11.65 9.02
N TYR A 109 -17.31 -11.69 8.91
CA TYR A 109 -18.25 -11.23 9.95
C TYR A 109 -19.06 -12.40 10.49
N THR A 110 -19.03 -12.57 11.81
CA THR A 110 -19.83 -13.60 12.49
C THR A 110 -20.97 -12.89 13.22
N PRO A 111 -22.23 -13.08 12.78
CA PRO A 111 -23.36 -12.37 13.37
C PRO A 111 -23.72 -12.95 14.74
N VAL A 112 -24.02 -12.08 15.70
CA VAL A 112 -24.53 -12.48 17.02
C VAL A 112 -25.93 -11.91 17.18
N CYS A 113 -26.90 -12.55 16.54
CA CYS A 113 -28.30 -12.15 16.59
C CYS A 113 -29.12 -13.14 17.42
N TRP A 114 -30.13 -12.62 18.12
CA TRP A 114 -30.97 -13.42 19.01
C TRP A 114 -32.04 -14.24 18.28
N TYR A 115 -32.34 -13.91 17.01
CA TYR A 115 -33.45 -14.47 16.24
C TYR A 115 -33.05 -15.49 15.16
N LEU A 116 -31.76 -15.77 14.94
CA LEU A 116 -31.33 -16.86 14.06
C LEU A 116 -31.03 -18.15 14.86
N PRO A 117 -31.34 -19.34 14.30
CA PRO A 117 -30.94 -20.62 14.88
C PRO A 117 -29.41 -20.74 15.02
N ARG A 118 -28.94 -21.47 16.02
CA ARG A 118 -27.51 -21.55 16.34
C ARG A 118 -26.67 -22.28 15.30
N THR A 119 -27.29 -23.14 14.49
CA THR A 119 -26.67 -23.78 13.32
C THR A 119 -26.42 -22.81 12.16
N CYS A 120 -26.95 -21.58 12.26
CA CYS A 120 -26.88 -20.53 11.26
C CYS A 120 -25.80 -19.46 11.55
N PHE A 121 -24.96 -19.63 12.59
CA PHE A 121 -23.82 -18.75 12.88
C PHE A 121 -22.65 -18.97 11.90
N GLN A 122 -22.96 -19.02 10.61
CA GLN A 122 -21.94 -19.07 9.59
C GLN A 122 -21.26 -17.71 9.44
N ASN A 123 -19.97 -17.79 9.14
CA ASN A 123 -19.13 -16.65 8.84
C ASN A 123 -19.56 -16.06 7.50
N PHE A 124 -19.99 -14.81 7.50
CA PHE A 124 -20.29 -14.07 6.27
C PHE A 124 -19.00 -13.43 5.75
N LEU A 125 -18.74 -13.62 4.46
CA LEU A 125 -17.72 -12.84 3.77
C LEU A 125 -18.31 -11.46 3.45
N VAL A 126 -17.66 -10.41 3.94
CA VAL A 126 -18.07 -9.03 3.75
C VAL A 126 -17.01 -8.30 2.93
N TYR A 127 -17.44 -7.63 1.87
CA TYR A 127 -16.61 -6.77 1.04
C TYR A 127 -17.01 -5.32 1.26
N GLU A 128 -16.06 -4.48 1.61
CA GLU A 128 -16.29 -3.04 1.65
C GLU A 128 -16.14 -2.44 0.26
N ILE A 129 -17.13 -1.67 -0.17
CA ILE A 129 -17.20 -1.04 -1.47
C ILE A 129 -17.18 0.49 -1.32
N SER A 130 -16.61 1.19 -2.30
CA SER A 130 -16.42 2.65 -2.28
C SER A 130 -17.71 3.48 -2.32
N GLY A 131 -18.88 2.85 -2.47
CA GLY A 131 -20.17 3.52 -2.55
C GLY A 131 -21.34 2.53 -2.53
N TYR A 132 -22.57 3.04 -2.50
CA TYR A 132 -23.78 2.22 -2.51
C TYR A 132 -24.06 1.67 -3.92
N LEU A 133 -24.58 0.44 -4.02
CA LEU A 133 -25.05 -0.14 -5.29
C LEU A 133 -26.44 0.38 -5.70
N THR A 134 -27.13 1.02 -4.77
CA THR A 134 -28.43 1.68 -4.96
C THR A 134 -28.26 3.17 -4.72
N GLU A 135 -29.21 3.99 -5.21
CA GLU A 135 -29.18 5.44 -4.98
C GLU A 135 -28.96 5.76 -3.49
N LYS A 136 -27.92 6.54 -3.19
CA LYS A 136 -27.75 7.18 -1.89
C LYS A 136 -28.92 8.18 -1.74
N PRO A 137 -29.61 8.26 -0.60
CA PRO A 137 -30.54 9.36 -0.37
C PRO A 137 -29.71 10.65 -0.36
N LEU A 138 -29.86 11.48 -1.39
CA LEU A 138 -29.11 12.72 -1.58
C LEU A 138 -29.64 13.82 -0.64
N PRO A 139 -28.75 14.53 0.07
CA PRO A 139 -28.88 15.96 0.31
C PRO A 139 -28.43 16.74 -0.95
N GLU A 140 -28.99 17.93 -1.15
CA GLU A 140 -28.95 18.72 -2.40
C GLU A 140 -27.56 19.19 -2.90
N ALA A 141 -27.47 19.19 -4.24
CA ALA A 141 -26.67 19.95 -5.24
C ALA A 141 -25.21 20.42 -4.98
N PRO A 142 -24.28 20.23 -5.95
CA PRO A 142 -22.99 20.90 -5.97
C PRO A 142 -23.10 22.38 -6.40
N LYS A 143 -22.22 23.19 -5.80
CA LYS A 143 -22.07 24.64 -6.00
C LYS A 143 -21.61 24.99 -7.42
N GLU A 144 -22.11 26.12 -7.91
CA GLU A 144 -21.71 26.78 -9.15
C GLU A 144 -20.21 27.12 -9.15
N ILE A 145 -19.54 26.82 -10.25
CA ILE A 145 -18.14 27.21 -10.51
C ILE A 145 -18.16 28.58 -11.20
N ASP A 146 -17.29 29.48 -10.71
CA ASP A 146 -17.06 30.85 -11.18
C ASP A 146 -16.93 30.96 -12.71
N GLN A 147 -17.73 31.84 -13.32
CA GLN A 147 -17.85 32.00 -14.78
C GLN A 147 -16.75 32.87 -15.41
N ASN A 148 -15.74 33.32 -14.67
CA ASN A 148 -14.78 34.33 -15.13
C ASN A 148 -13.40 33.79 -15.58
N GLN A 149 -13.24 32.47 -15.77
CA GLN A 149 -11.98 31.88 -16.27
C GLN A 149 -12.20 30.76 -17.31
N TYR A 150 -13.23 30.86 -18.17
CA TYR A 150 -13.43 29.89 -19.24
C TYR A 150 -12.99 30.46 -20.60
N ASP A 151 -11.82 30.01 -21.10
CA ASP A 151 -11.22 30.42 -22.38
C ASP A 151 -11.67 29.54 -23.59
N GLY A 152 -12.66 28.67 -23.36
CA GLY A 152 -13.23 27.78 -24.38
C GLY A 152 -12.29 26.68 -24.91
N PRO A 153 -12.82 25.71 -25.68
CA PRO A 153 -12.00 24.72 -26.38
C PRO A 153 -11.20 25.34 -27.55
N SER A 154 -10.06 24.74 -27.92
CA SER A 154 -9.30 25.16 -29.10
C SER A 154 -10.06 24.87 -30.40
N PHE A 155 -9.69 25.50 -31.52
CA PHE A 155 -10.36 25.20 -32.80
C PHE A 155 -10.18 23.73 -33.22
N GLU A 156 -9.05 23.10 -32.89
CA GLU A 156 -8.83 21.67 -33.12
C GLU A 156 -9.79 20.80 -32.29
N ASP A 157 -10.01 21.17 -31.02
CA ASP A 157 -11.00 20.51 -30.17
C ASP A 157 -12.43 20.69 -30.73
N ILE A 158 -12.74 21.87 -31.27
CA ILE A 158 -14.03 22.13 -31.95
C ILE A 158 -14.19 21.19 -33.16
N LEU A 159 -13.14 20.99 -33.98
CA LEU A 159 -13.20 20.06 -35.11
C LEU A 159 -13.39 18.59 -34.66
N LEU A 160 -12.88 18.22 -33.49
CA LEU A 160 -13.07 16.89 -32.88
C LEU A 160 -14.46 16.69 -32.27
N ILE A 161 -15.00 17.71 -31.59
CA ILE A 161 -16.33 17.71 -30.96
C ILE A 161 -17.43 17.63 -32.04
N TYR A 162 -17.21 18.25 -33.21
CA TYR A 162 -18.15 18.26 -34.33
C TYR A 162 -17.59 17.47 -35.54
N PRO A 163 -17.50 16.13 -35.51
CA PRO A 163 -16.76 15.32 -36.49
C PRO A 163 -17.30 15.35 -37.92
N ASN A 164 -18.52 15.84 -38.14
CA ASN A 164 -19.06 16.07 -39.49
C ASN A 164 -18.54 17.39 -40.09
N VAL A 165 -18.47 18.43 -39.27
CA VAL A 165 -17.86 19.73 -39.59
C VAL A 165 -16.35 19.56 -39.73
N GLY A 166 -15.74 18.86 -38.78
CA GLY A 166 -14.33 18.47 -38.81
C GLY A 166 -13.94 17.79 -40.11
N ARG A 167 -14.64 16.72 -40.53
CA ARG A 167 -14.31 16.02 -41.80
C ARG A 167 -14.42 16.90 -43.05
N GLN A 168 -15.36 17.84 -43.08
CA GLN A 168 -15.53 18.75 -44.23
C GLN A 168 -14.43 19.82 -44.25
N LEU A 169 -14.15 20.45 -43.12
CA LEU A 169 -13.14 21.49 -42.99
C LEU A 169 -11.72 20.94 -43.08
N SER A 170 -11.40 19.83 -42.41
CA SER A 170 -10.06 19.25 -42.41
C SER A 170 -9.58 18.94 -43.82
N ARG A 171 -10.47 18.54 -44.75
CA ARG A 171 -10.10 18.28 -46.15
C ARG A 171 -9.75 19.57 -46.91
N LEU A 172 -10.52 20.65 -46.71
CA LEU A 172 -10.31 21.95 -47.37
C LEU A 172 -9.09 22.68 -46.78
N LEU A 173 -8.94 22.64 -45.46
CA LEU A 173 -7.81 23.22 -44.74
C LEU A 173 -6.51 22.47 -45.05
N ALA A 174 -6.50 21.13 -45.07
CA ALA A 174 -5.32 20.34 -45.46
C ALA A 174 -4.84 20.67 -46.88
N THR A 175 -5.74 20.81 -47.86
CA THR A 175 -5.35 21.22 -49.22
C THR A 175 -4.73 22.61 -49.29
N THR A 176 -5.07 23.49 -48.33
CA THR A 176 -4.56 24.87 -48.28
C THR A 176 -3.20 24.90 -47.60
N PHE A 177 -3.02 24.15 -46.51
CA PHE A 177 -1.77 24.11 -45.75
C PHE A 177 -0.69 23.22 -46.38
N ASP A 178 -1.04 22.07 -46.97
CA ASP A 178 -0.08 21.16 -47.60
C ASP A 178 0.59 21.81 -48.83
N ASN A 179 -0.19 22.56 -49.62
CA ASN A 179 0.29 23.26 -50.81
C ASN A 179 0.92 24.64 -50.51
N TYR A 180 0.86 25.10 -49.25
CA TYR A 180 1.47 26.37 -48.87
C TYR A 180 2.99 26.28 -49.03
N THR A 181 3.55 27.14 -49.89
CA THR A 181 4.99 27.40 -50.03
C THR A 181 5.13 28.90 -50.18
N SER A 182 5.90 29.54 -49.29
CA SER A 182 6.06 30.99 -49.33
C SER A 182 6.92 31.41 -50.52
N THR A 183 6.49 32.48 -51.19
CA THR A 183 7.22 33.11 -52.31
C THR A 183 7.62 34.55 -51.99
N ALA A 184 7.39 34.99 -50.76
CA ALA A 184 7.62 36.36 -50.32
C ALA A 184 9.07 36.80 -50.52
N ALA A 185 9.28 37.99 -51.10
CA ALA A 185 10.59 38.59 -51.29
C ALA A 185 11.00 39.51 -50.13
N ASN A 186 10.04 39.91 -49.29
CA ASN A 186 10.24 40.74 -48.09
C ASN A 186 9.23 40.35 -47.00
N THR A 187 9.37 40.93 -45.81
CA THR A 187 8.53 40.58 -44.65
C THR A 187 7.08 41.08 -44.79
N GLU A 188 6.83 42.21 -45.46
CA GLU A 188 5.48 42.73 -45.72
C GLU A 188 4.67 41.79 -46.64
N GLU A 189 5.32 41.21 -47.65
CA GLU A 189 4.71 40.21 -48.53
C GLU A 189 4.41 38.90 -47.79
N LEU A 190 5.22 38.53 -46.79
CA LEU A 190 5.00 37.35 -45.95
C LEU A 190 3.79 37.53 -45.03
N ASP A 191 3.65 38.71 -44.43
CA ASP A 191 2.49 39.06 -43.58
C ASP A 191 1.20 39.02 -44.43
N LEU A 192 1.23 39.57 -45.65
CA LEU A 192 0.11 39.52 -46.59
C LEU A 192 -0.20 38.09 -47.10
N GLU A 193 0.80 37.22 -47.24
CA GLU A 193 0.61 35.80 -47.57
C GLU A 193 -0.11 35.06 -46.42
N PHE A 194 0.17 35.41 -45.15
CA PHE A 194 -0.51 34.84 -43.98
C PHE A 194 -1.96 35.33 -43.88
N GLU A 195 -2.21 36.63 -44.02
CA GLU A 195 -3.57 37.21 -44.01
C GLU A 195 -4.47 36.56 -45.07
N ARG A 196 -3.93 36.31 -46.27
CA ARG A 196 -4.68 35.60 -47.32
C ARG A 196 -5.01 34.14 -46.95
N ALA A 197 -4.16 33.48 -46.17
CA ALA A 197 -4.38 32.12 -45.72
C ALA A 197 -5.43 32.05 -44.60
N THR A 198 -5.44 33.03 -43.68
CA THR A 198 -6.46 33.16 -42.64
C THR A 198 -7.82 33.53 -43.22
N ASP A 199 -7.89 34.54 -44.10
CA ASP A 199 -9.12 34.93 -44.79
C ASP A 199 -9.76 33.74 -45.51
N ARG A 200 -8.95 32.93 -46.19
CA ARG A 200 -9.41 31.75 -46.91
C ARG A 200 -9.88 30.64 -45.96
N ALA A 201 -9.28 30.49 -44.78
CA ALA A 201 -9.75 29.56 -43.76
C ALA A 201 -11.10 30.02 -43.16
N ILE A 202 -11.26 31.32 -42.93
CA ILE A 202 -12.52 31.93 -42.48
C ILE A 202 -13.61 31.75 -43.54
N GLU A 203 -13.32 31.96 -44.83
CA GLU A 203 -14.24 31.69 -45.94
C GLU A 203 -14.73 30.24 -45.95
N TYR A 204 -13.86 29.26 -45.66
CA TYR A 204 -14.26 27.86 -45.55
C TYR A 204 -15.18 27.57 -44.36
N VAL A 205 -14.97 28.26 -43.23
CA VAL A 205 -15.85 28.15 -42.06
C VAL A 205 -17.21 28.81 -42.33
N GLN A 206 -17.22 29.96 -43.00
CA GLN A 206 -18.44 30.67 -43.41
C GLN A 206 -19.24 29.93 -44.49
N ALA A 207 -18.60 29.05 -45.27
CA ALA A 207 -19.26 28.20 -46.26
C ALA A 207 -20.01 26.99 -45.66
N ILE A 208 -19.90 26.75 -44.35
CA ILE A 208 -20.69 25.73 -43.63
C ILE A 208 -22.09 26.28 -43.34
N ASP A 209 -23.06 25.39 -43.13
CA ASP A 209 -24.41 25.77 -42.71
C ASP A 209 -24.39 26.78 -41.53
N PRO A 210 -24.90 28.02 -41.73
CA PRO A 210 -24.89 29.06 -40.70
C PRO A 210 -25.60 28.67 -39.40
N LEU A 211 -26.56 27.75 -39.46
CA LEU A 211 -27.25 27.23 -38.27
C LEU A 211 -26.35 26.33 -37.43
N MET A 212 -25.36 25.69 -38.04
CA MET A 212 -24.41 24.82 -37.37
C MET A 212 -23.29 25.64 -36.71
N VAL A 213 -22.81 26.69 -37.36
CA VAL A 213 -21.82 27.62 -36.79
C VAL A 213 -22.39 28.36 -35.58
N ARG A 214 -23.64 28.85 -35.65
CA ARG A 214 -24.33 29.45 -34.49
C ARG A 214 -24.48 28.48 -33.32
N ARG A 215 -24.76 27.21 -33.61
CA ARG A 215 -24.85 26.17 -32.57
C ARG A 215 -23.51 25.93 -31.89
N ILE A 216 -22.39 25.95 -32.62
CA ILE A 216 -21.05 25.83 -32.04
C ILE A 216 -20.74 27.02 -31.12
N ILE A 217 -21.07 28.23 -31.55
CA ILE A 217 -20.90 29.47 -30.77
C ILE A 217 -21.72 29.42 -29.46
N GLU A 218 -22.98 29.01 -29.54
CA GLU A 218 -23.89 28.90 -28.39
C GLU A 218 -23.50 27.76 -27.42
N GLU A 219 -23.17 26.57 -27.95
CA GLU A 219 -22.82 25.40 -27.13
C GLU A 219 -21.45 25.54 -26.46
N GLN A 220 -20.48 26.18 -27.11
CA GLN A 220 -19.14 26.43 -26.57
C GLN A 220 -19.00 27.77 -25.85
N ARG A 221 -20.09 28.56 -25.77
CA ARG A 221 -20.13 29.89 -25.13
C ARG A 221 -19.07 30.87 -25.68
N LEU A 222 -18.82 30.81 -26.99
CA LEU A 222 -17.88 31.69 -27.69
C LEU A 222 -18.62 32.90 -28.30
N THR A 223 -17.90 33.97 -28.62
CA THR A 223 -18.37 35.03 -29.55
C THR A 223 -17.86 34.78 -30.97
N GLU A 224 -18.48 35.40 -31.98
CA GLU A 224 -17.98 35.32 -33.37
C GLU A 224 -16.52 35.79 -33.48
N THR A 225 -16.16 36.88 -32.80
CA THR A 225 -14.80 37.39 -32.74
C THR A 225 -13.81 36.46 -32.01
N GLN A 226 -14.28 35.71 -31.00
CA GLN A 226 -13.44 34.70 -30.34
C GLN A 226 -13.24 33.48 -31.23
N LEU A 227 -14.25 33.09 -32.02
CA LEU A 227 -14.11 31.98 -32.97
C LEU A 227 -13.12 32.32 -34.09
N GLU A 228 -13.19 33.54 -34.65
CA GLU A 228 -12.22 34.04 -35.63
C GLU A 228 -10.80 34.01 -35.05
N LYS A 229 -10.62 34.52 -33.83
CA LYS A 229 -9.32 34.46 -33.14
C LYS A 229 -8.78 33.04 -32.98
N LYS A 230 -9.64 32.07 -32.63
CA LYS A 230 -9.25 30.65 -32.52
C LYS A 230 -8.93 30.02 -33.89
N ILE A 231 -9.51 30.52 -34.98
CA ILE A 231 -9.17 30.12 -36.36
C ILE A 231 -7.79 30.68 -36.73
N ASP A 232 -7.51 31.94 -36.40
CA ASP A 232 -6.19 32.56 -36.64
C ASP A 232 -5.07 31.80 -35.91
N GLU A 233 -5.29 31.47 -34.63
CA GLU A 233 -4.37 30.63 -33.83
C GLU A 233 -4.15 29.25 -34.47
N TYR A 234 -5.18 28.68 -35.08
CA TYR A 234 -5.09 27.38 -35.74
C TYR A 234 -4.33 27.46 -37.07
N VAL A 235 -4.60 28.46 -37.90
CA VAL A 235 -3.89 28.68 -39.18
C VAL A 235 -2.41 28.95 -38.92
N GLU A 236 -2.08 29.80 -37.95
CA GLU A 236 -0.71 30.06 -37.52
C GLU A 236 -0.05 28.77 -37.04
N SER A 237 -0.70 27.99 -36.17
CA SER A 237 -0.14 26.73 -35.70
C SER A 237 0.17 25.74 -36.83
N GLN A 238 -0.66 25.67 -37.89
CA GLN A 238 -0.46 24.78 -39.04
C GLN A 238 0.62 25.29 -40.02
N LEU A 239 0.79 26.60 -40.15
CA LEU A 239 1.76 27.21 -41.07
C LEU A 239 3.07 27.64 -40.40
N SER A 240 3.13 27.58 -39.07
CA SER A 240 4.17 28.20 -38.25
C SER A 240 5.59 27.87 -38.70
N ARG A 241 5.88 26.60 -38.98
CA ARG A 241 7.21 26.17 -39.44
C ARG A 241 7.57 26.72 -40.81
N LYS A 242 6.60 26.79 -41.73
CA LYS A 242 6.81 27.30 -43.10
C LYS A 242 7.03 28.81 -43.07
N LEU A 243 6.26 29.53 -42.26
CA LEU A 243 6.41 30.97 -42.01
C LEU A 243 7.75 31.28 -41.33
N TRP A 244 8.10 30.52 -40.29
CA TRP A 244 9.36 30.67 -39.56
C TRP A 244 10.60 30.51 -40.45
N ASN A 245 10.61 29.48 -41.30
CA ASN A 245 11.73 29.23 -42.22
C ASN A 245 11.85 30.34 -43.29
N ALA A 246 10.72 30.84 -43.79
CA ALA A 246 10.71 31.96 -44.74
C ALA A 246 11.21 33.26 -44.07
N LEU A 247 10.78 33.52 -42.83
CA LEU A 247 11.18 34.69 -42.06
C LEU A 247 12.70 34.71 -41.79
N ILE A 248 13.28 33.60 -41.33
CA ILE A 248 14.74 33.51 -41.09
C ILE A 248 15.53 33.78 -42.37
N ALA A 249 15.08 33.23 -43.50
CA ALA A 249 15.75 33.43 -44.80
C ALA A 249 15.72 34.90 -45.24
N LEU A 250 14.65 35.64 -44.92
CA LEU A 250 14.51 37.06 -45.24
C LEU A 250 15.31 37.97 -44.29
N ARG A 251 15.48 37.57 -43.02
CA ARG A 251 16.09 38.40 -41.96
C ARG A 251 17.52 38.02 -41.57
N THR A 252 18.17 37.14 -42.33
CA THR A 252 19.54 36.68 -42.05
C THR A 252 20.55 37.82 -41.86
N ASN A 253 20.39 38.93 -42.58
CA ASN A 253 21.29 40.10 -42.49
C ASN A 253 21.13 40.90 -41.18
N GLU A 254 19.97 40.79 -40.52
CA GLU A 254 19.67 41.51 -39.28
C GLU A 254 19.96 40.65 -38.04
N ASP A 255 19.71 39.35 -38.11
CA ASP A 255 20.01 38.40 -37.02
C ASP A 255 21.52 38.14 -36.90
N GLY A 256 22.25 38.00 -38.01
CA GLY A 256 23.66 37.59 -38.00
C GLY A 256 24.61 38.43 -37.13
N PRO A 257 24.59 39.78 -37.23
CA PRO A 257 25.42 40.64 -36.38
C PRO A 257 25.06 40.57 -34.90
N LEU A 258 23.77 40.43 -34.58
CA LEU A 258 23.27 40.33 -33.21
C LEU A 258 23.63 38.98 -32.60
N ASP A 259 23.46 37.88 -33.35
CA ASP A 259 23.81 36.53 -32.90
C ASP A 259 25.31 36.44 -32.54
N GLN A 260 26.19 37.02 -33.35
CA GLN A 260 27.63 37.09 -33.05
C GLN A 260 27.93 37.95 -31.81
N ALA A 261 27.18 39.04 -31.62
CA ALA A 261 27.35 39.91 -30.45
C ALA A 261 26.87 39.23 -29.16
N VAL A 262 25.75 38.50 -29.20
CA VAL A 262 25.23 37.71 -28.07
C VAL A 262 26.21 36.57 -27.72
N GLU A 263 26.78 35.89 -28.72
CA GLU A 263 27.76 34.82 -28.51
C GLU A 263 29.04 35.33 -27.83
N SER A 264 29.53 36.52 -28.21
CA SER A 264 30.76 37.08 -27.66
C SER A 264 30.62 37.56 -26.20
N ILE A 265 29.40 37.85 -25.74
CA ILE A 265 29.12 38.37 -24.39
C ILE A 265 28.61 37.30 -23.39
N LYS A 266 28.65 36.02 -23.74
CA LYS A 266 28.11 34.91 -22.93
C LYS A 266 28.61 34.86 -21.48
N TYR A 267 29.83 35.32 -21.21
CA TYR A 267 30.47 35.26 -19.90
C TYR A 267 30.21 36.52 -19.05
N LEU A 268 29.29 37.40 -19.45
CA LEU A 268 28.92 38.56 -18.65
C LEU A 268 28.32 38.16 -17.29
N SER A 269 28.72 38.86 -16.22
CA SER A 269 28.22 38.66 -14.87
C SER A 269 27.42 39.85 -14.36
N LEU A 270 26.53 39.63 -13.39
CA LEU A 270 25.64 40.66 -12.87
C LEU A 270 26.38 41.81 -12.18
N ASN A 271 27.54 41.53 -11.57
CA ASN A 271 28.38 42.53 -10.90
C ASN A 271 29.09 43.49 -11.86
N GLN A 272 28.93 43.29 -13.16
CA GLN A 272 29.51 44.10 -14.25
C GLN A 272 28.42 44.83 -15.05
N VAL A 273 27.18 44.80 -14.56
CA VAL A 273 26.03 45.53 -15.12
C VAL A 273 25.48 46.44 -14.02
N ASP A 274 24.95 47.61 -14.38
CA ASP A 274 24.50 48.65 -13.45
C ASP A 274 23.27 48.23 -12.60
N LEU A 275 23.50 47.41 -11.57
CA LEU A 275 22.48 46.94 -10.62
C LEU A 275 22.66 47.58 -9.23
N PRO A 276 21.57 47.86 -8.48
CA PRO A 276 21.65 48.36 -7.11
C PRO A 276 22.18 47.29 -6.14
N GLU A 277 22.95 47.72 -5.12
CA GLU A 277 23.64 46.85 -4.15
C GLU A 277 22.71 45.80 -3.49
N ASN A 278 22.76 44.56 -3.99
CA ASN A 278 22.40 43.25 -3.36
C ASN A 278 22.25 42.16 -4.44
N GLU A 279 23.30 41.93 -5.23
CA GLU A 279 23.30 41.16 -6.48
C GLU A 279 23.04 39.64 -6.32
N LYS A 280 23.46 39.05 -5.19
CA LYS A 280 23.50 37.57 -5.02
C LYS A 280 22.14 36.86 -5.13
N HIS A 281 21.03 37.56 -4.87
CA HIS A 281 19.68 36.98 -4.95
C HIS A 281 19.15 36.89 -6.39
N TRP A 282 19.71 37.68 -7.31
CA TRP A 282 19.28 37.74 -8.70
C TRP A 282 19.92 36.66 -9.57
N GLU A 283 21.11 36.19 -9.20
CA GLU A 283 21.89 35.21 -9.97
C GLU A 283 21.09 33.94 -10.27
N ALA A 284 20.45 33.35 -9.26
CA ALA A 284 19.63 32.15 -9.42
C ALA A 284 18.41 32.39 -10.32
N LYS A 285 17.76 33.57 -10.22
CA LYS A 285 16.62 33.95 -11.07
C LYS A 285 17.05 34.16 -12.52
N VAL A 286 18.20 34.77 -12.74
CA VAL A 286 18.77 35.02 -14.08
C VAL A 286 19.14 33.71 -14.76
N VAL A 287 19.77 32.77 -14.06
CA VAL A 287 20.06 31.44 -14.62
C VAL A 287 18.77 30.68 -14.93
N ALA A 288 17.77 30.71 -14.04
CA ALA A 288 16.47 30.09 -14.30
C ALA A 288 15.77 30.70 -15.53
N ALA A 289 15.73 32.03 -15.63
CA ALA A 289 15.17 32.76 -16.76
C ALA A 289 15.92 32.48 -18.07
N ALA A 290 17.26 32.41 -18.03
CA ALA A 290 18.08 32.05 -19.18
C ALA A 290 17.80 30.63 -19.68
N ASN A 291 17.63 29.66 -18.77
CA ASN A 291 17.24 28.29 -19.12
C ASN A 291 15.84 28.22 -19.74
N VAL A 292 14.88 29.01 -19.22
CA VAL A 292 13.54 29.14 -19.82
C VAL A 292 13.66 29.68 -21.24
N LEU A 293 14.42 30.76 -21.45
CA LEU A 293 14.60 31.35 -22.76
C LEU A 293 15.33 30.40 -23.73
N GLN A 294 16.32 29.63 -23.24
CA GLN A 294 17.06 28.65 -24.04
C GLN A 294 16.16 27.54 -24.62
N THR A 295 14.95 27.32 -24.08
CA THR A 295 13.98 26.42 -24.72
C THR A 295 13.59 26.87 -26.14
N LEU A 296 13.71 28.16 -26.46
CA LEU A 296 13.54 28.72 -27.79
C LEU A 296 14.66 28.34 -28.76
N ALA A 297 15.88 28.08 -28.28
CA ALA A 297 16.96 27.61 -29.15
C ALA A 297 16.69 26.18 -29.65
N ASN A 298 16.11 25.32 -28.79
CA ASN A 298 15.84 23.92 -29.12
C ASN A 298 14.72 23.72 -30.17
N THR A 299 13.80 24.68 -30.31
CA THR A 299 12.72 24.64 -31.32
C THR A 299 13.23 24.89 -32.75
N SER A 300 14.35 25.58 -32.92
CA SER A 300 14.99 25.75 -34.24
C SER A 300 15.50 24.39 -34.78
N THR A 301 16.07 23.56 -33.90
CA THR A 301 16.74 22.29 -34.23
C THR A 301 15.84 21.05 -34.24
N ASN A 302 14.74 21.05 -33.49
CA ASN A 302 13.92 19.85 -33.30
C ASN A 302 12.55 20.02 -33.97
N GLU A 303 12.31 19.29 -35.07
CA GLU A 303 11.06 19.35 -35.86
C GLU A 303 9.80 18.96 -35.07
N SER A 304 9.95 18.36 -33.89
CA SER A 304 8.82 17.93 -33.04
C SER A 304 8.30 18.99 -32.07
N LEU A 305 8.99 20.11 -31.88
CA LEU A 305 8.58 21.18 -30.97
C LEU A 305 7.79 22.28 -31.71
N PRO A 306 6.67 22.77 -31.16
CA PRO A 306 5.89 23.84 -31.78
C PRO A 306 6.66 25.18 -31.75
N CYS A 307 6.76 25.86 -32.89
CA CYS A 307 7.31 27.21 -33.05
C CYS A 307 6.21 28.28 -33.18
N ASN A 308 5.03 28.00 -32.64
CA ASN A 308 3.86 28.86 -32.83
C ASN A 308 3.83 30.03 -31.83
N CYS A 309 3.07 31.08 -32.13
CA CYS A 309 3.02 32.30 -31.31
C CYS A 309 2.69 31.99 -29.84
N ARG A 310 1.73 31.08 -29.61
CA ARG A 310 1.33 30.66 -28.26
C ARG A 310 2.49 30.05 -27.45
N PHE A 311 3.34 29.23 -28.06
CA PHE A 311 4.51 28.67 -27.39
C PHE A 311 5.55 29.76 -27.06
N LEU A 312 5.83 30.63 -28.02
CA LEU A 312 6.79 31.73 -27.88
C LEU A 312 6.37 32.71 -26.78
N GLU A 313 5.10 33.16 -26.80
CA GLU A 313 4.54 34.06 -25.80
C GLU A 313 4.57 33.48 -24.39
N ASN A 314 4.18 32.21 -24.23
CA ASN A 314 4.22 31.56 -22.92
C ASN A 314 5.65 31.41 -22.38
N THR A 315 6.62 31.19 -23.25
CA THR A 315 8.02 31.05 -22.86
C THR A 315 8.60 32.39 -22.43
N LEU A 316 8.31 33.46 -23.18
CA LEU A 316 8.67 34.82 -22.84
C LEU A 316 7.99 35.25 -21.52
N MET A 317 6.68 35.06 -21.38
CA MET A 317 5.96 35.39 -20.15
C MET A 317 6.52 34.66 -18.92
N LYS A 318 6.81 33.36 -19.03
CA LYS A 318 7.47 32.60 -17.96
C LYS A 318 8.85 33.15 -17.60
N CYS A 319 9.62 33.62 -18.59
CA CYS A 319 10.92 34.24 -18.35
C CYS A 319 10.78 35.52 -17.51
N ILE A 320 9.83 36.41 -17.83
CA ILE A 320 9.55 37.59 -16.99
C ILE A 320 9.02 37.21 -15.63
N ASP A 321 8.04 36.31 -15.55
CA ASP A 321 7.45 35.93 -14.26
C ASP A 321 8.51 35.34 -13.31
N THR A 322 9.52 34.63 -13.85
CA THR A 322 10.69 34.13 -13.10
C THR A 322 11.55 35.27 -12.53
N LEU A 323 11.64 36.41 -13.24
CA LEU A 323 12.38 37.59 -12.79
C LEU A 323 11.56 38.47 -11.83
N THR A 324 10.23 38.54 -11.97
CA THR A 324 9.37 39.55 -11.31
C THR A 324 8.49 39.03 -10.16
N ASP A 325 8.74 37.85 -9.63
CA ASP A 325 7.93 37.23 -8.55
C ASP A 325 7.69 38.17 -7.33
N ASP A 326 6.51 38.05 -6.66
CA ASP A 326 5.81 39.03 -5.78
C ASP A 326 6.60 39.60 -4.58
N SER A 327 7.83 39.14 -4.35
CA SER A 327 8.65 39.51 -3.20
C SER A 327 9.50 40.78 -3.41
N ILE A 328 9.73 41.22 -4.66
CA ILE A 328 10.65 42.33 -4.96
C ILE A 328 10.09 43.23 -6.08
N GLN A 329 9.96 44.53 -5.83
CA GLN A 329 9.59 45.51 -6.87
C GLN A 329 10.76 45.72 -7.84
N VAL A 330 10.60 45.22 -9.08
CA VAL A 330 11.59 45.40 -10.15
C VAL A 330 11.26 46.66 -10.95
N ASN A 331 12.17 47.64 -10.93
CA ASN A 331 12.07 48.84 -11.78
C ASN A 331 12.55 48.52 -13.22
N ALA A 332 12.15 49.36 -14.19
CA ALA A 332 12.48 49.14 -15.60
C ALA A 332 13.99 49.01 -15.88
N ASP A 333 14.82 49.84 -15.25
CA ASP A 333 16.29 49.82 -15.44
C ASP A 333 16.93 48.53 -14.89
N VAL A 334 16.39 48.01 -13.79
CA VAL A 334 16.81 46.72 -13.21
C VAL A 334 16.41 45.58 -14.14
N LEU A 335 15.20 45.62 -14.70
CA LEU A 335 14.74 44.61 -15.64
C LEU A 335 15.57 44.58 -16.93
N VAL A 336 15.96 45.74 -17.47
CA VAL A 336 16.86 45.84 -18.65
C VAL A 336 18.21 45.20 -18.34
N SER A 337 18.79 45.50 -17.18
CA SER A 337 20.08 44.95 -16.74
C SER A 337 20.03 43.43 -16.52
N LEU A 338 18.96 42.91 -15.92
CA LEU A 338 18.75 41.48 -15.75
C LEU A 338 18.54 40.77 -17.10
N LEU A 339 17.73 41.35 -17.99
CA LEU A 339 17.46 40.79 -19.31
C LEU A 339 18.70 40.79 -20.22
N LEU A 340 19.60 41.78 -20.09
CA LEU A 340 20.90 41.78 -20.77
C LEU A 340 21.69 40.50 -20.47
N VAL A 341 21.84 40.16 -19.19
CA VAL A 341 22.56 38.96 -18.77
C VAL A 341 21.79 37.67 -19.12
N VAL A 342 20.46 37.68 -19.03
CA VAL A 342 19.61 36.55 -19.47
C VAL A 342 19.81 36.26 -20.96
N VAL A 343 19.76 37.27 -21.82
CA VAL A 343 19.95 37.13 -23.27
C VAL A 343 21.37 36.63 -23.60
N ALA A 344 22.38 37.22 -22.95
CA ALA A 344 23.78 36.82 -23.10
C ALA A 344 24.00 35.33 -22.74
N ARG A 345 23.46 34.87 -21.61
CA ARG A 345 23.64 33.49 -21.12
C ARG A 345 22.79 32.47 -21.84
N ALA A 346 21.56 32.84 -22.21
CA ALA A 346 20.67 31.96 -22.98
C ALA A 346 21.24 31.66 -24.38
N ASN A 347 21.97 32.61 -24.96
CA ASN A 347 22.70 32.49 -26.23
C ASN A 347 21.83 31.91 -27.35
N ILE A 348 20.70 32.57 -27.61
CA ILE A 348 19.69 32.14 -28.57
C ILE A 348 19.90 32.87 -29.89
N SER A 349 19.92 32.11 -30.99
CA SER A 349 19.97 32.65 -32.33
C SER A 349 18.60 33.15 -32.82
N HIS A 350 18.59 34.12 -33.71
CA HIS A 350 17.39 34.65 -34.37
C HIS A 350 16.37 35.35 -33.45
N LEU A 351 16.83 35.94 -32.33
CA LEU A 351 15.94 36.59 -31.36
C LEU A 351 15.13 37.75 -31.96
N ASN A 352 15.72 38.51 -32.90
CA ASN A 352 15.04 39.61 -33.58
C ASN A 352 13.92 39.08 -34.48
N SER A 353 14.16 37.98 -35.20
CA SER A 353 13.12 37.25 -35.94
C SER A 353 12.03 36.66 -35.02
N THR A 354 12.37 36.19 -33.81
CA THR A 354 11.37 35.69 -32.83
C THR A 354 10.41 36.79 -32.39
N ILE A 355 10.92 37.97 -32.07
CA ILE A 355 10.09 39.11 -31.63
C ILE A 355 9.19 39.59 -32.77
N TYR A 356 9.73 39.65 -33.99
CA TYR A 356 8.94 39.99 -35.17
C TYR A 356 7.82 38.99 -35.43
N TYR A 357 8.13 37.70 -35.36
CA TYR A 357 7.15 36.65 -35.58
C TYR A 357 5.95 36.76 -34.62
N ILE A 358 6.20 37.06 -33.34
CA ILE A 358 5.12 37.30 -32.37
C ILE A 358 4.32 38.55 -32.73
N ARG A 359 4.97 39.64 -33.13
CA ARG A 359 4.27 40.88 -33.49
C ARG A 359 3.42 40.75 -34.75
N SER A 360 3.90 40.03 -35.76
CA SER A 360 3.22 39.91 -37.06
C SER A 360 2.14 38.82 -37.07
N PHE A 361 2.33 37.71 -36.34
CA PHE A 361 1.45 36.53 -36.47
C PHE A 361 0.65 36.19 -35.20
N SER A 362 0.80 36.97 -34.10
CA SER A 362 -0.02 36.75 -32.90
C SER A 362 -1.42 37.33 -33.03
N SER A 363 -2.40 36.59 -32.52
CA SER A 363 -3.79 37.06 -32.40
C SER A 363 -4.06 37.81 -31.08
N ASN A 364 -3.07 37.91 -30.19
CA ASN A 364 -3.15 38.64 -28.93
C ASN A 364 -2.80 40.13 -29.11
N ALA A 365 -3.24 40.98 -28.18
CA ALA A 365 -2.88 42.39 -28.20
C ALA A 365 -1.40 42.57 -27.82
N VAL A 366 -0.51 42.52 -28.80
CA VAL A 366 0.95 42.57 -28.61
C VAL A 366 1.46 43.94 -28.18
N ASP A 367 0.68 45.01 -28.40
CA ASP A 367 1.06 46.40 -28.08
C ASP A 367 0.66 46.85 -26.66
N SER A 368 0.00 46.00 -25.87
CA SER A 368 -0.50 46.36 -24.54
C SER A 368 -0.34 45.24 -23.52
N GLY A 369 -0.24 45.60 -22.24
CA GLY A 369 -0.08 44.62 -21.16
C GLY A 369 1.35 44.12 -20.99
N LYS A 370 1.51 43.03 -20.21
CA LYS A 370 2.82 42.48 -19.81
C LYS A 370 3.66 42.00 -21.01
N LEU A 371 3.02 41.38 -22.01
CA LEU A 371 3.70 40.88 -23.21
C LEU A 371 4.28 42.02 -24.06
N GLY A 372 3.51 43.09 -24.29
CA GLY A 372 4.01 44.25 -25.05
C GLY A 372 5.17 44.96 -24.35
N TYR A 373 5.06 45.14 -23.03
CA TYR A 373 6.16 45.66 -22.22
C TYR A 373 7.43 44.80 -22.32
N MET A 374 7.28 43.47 -22.31
CA MET A 374 8.40 42.53 -22.49
C MET A 374 9.11 42.70 -23.82
N LEU A 375 8.35 42.70 -24.92
CA LEU A 375 8.91 42.75 -26.27
C LEU A 375 9.66 44.07 -26.49
N SER A 376 9.08 45.19 -26.05
CA SER A 376 9.77 46.49 -26.11
C SER A 376 11.04 46.54 -25.25
N THR A 377 11.04 45.87 -24.09
CA THR A 377 12.23 45.81 -23.21
C THR A 377 13.34 44.95 -23.82
N LEU A 378 12.99 43.80 -24.42
CA LEU A 378 13.95 42.95 -25.13
C LEU A 378 14.55 43.64 -26.35
N GLU A 379 13.76 44.42 -27.10
CA GLU A 379 14.26 45.24 -28.21
C GLU A 379 15.26 46.29 -27.76
N ALA A 380 14.99 46.97 -26.63
CA ALA A 380 15.93 47.91 -26.04
C ALA A 380 17.24 47.23 -25.62
N VAL A 381 17.17 46.02 -25.05
CA VAL A 381 18.35 45.22 -24.68
C VAL A 381 19.15 44.80 -25.92
N MET A 382 18.49 44.32 -26.98
CA MET A 382 19.18 43.95 -28.23
C MET A 382 19.88 45.15 -28.87
N TYR A 383 19.22 46.32 -28.87
CA TYR A 383 19.82 47.55 -29.36
C TYR A 383 21.05 47.97 -28.52
N HIS A 384 20.98 47.86 -27.19
CA HIS A 384 22.11 48.12 -26.31
C HIS A 384 23.28 47.15 -26.56
N ILE A 385 23.01 45.86 -26.77
CA ILE A 385 24.06 44.87 -27.12
C ILE A 385 24.76 45.27 -28.43
N GLY A 386 23.99 45.73 -29.41
CA GLY A 386 24.53 46.19 -30.69
C GLY A 386 25.39 47.45 -30.59
N GLU A 387 24.97 48.44 -29.80
CA GLU A 387 25.68 49.73 -29.66
C GLU A 387 26.95 49.63 -28.81
N ASN A 388 26.92 48.83 -27.72
CA ASN A 388 28.01 48.72 -26.74
C ASN A 388 28.85 47.43 -26.87
N ARG A 389 28.85 46.80 -28.05
CA ARG A 389 29.47 45.48 -28.30
C ARG A 389 30.93 45.39 -27.85
N GLU A 390 31.78 46.34 -28.23
CA GLU A 390 33.24 46.26 -27.99
C GLU A 390 33.59 46.23 -26.49
N GLN A 391 32.87 46.99 -25.66
CA GLN A 391 33.08 47.01 -24.21
C GLN A 391 32.60 45.72 -23.54
N LEU A 392 31.38 45.26 -23.89
CA LEU A 392 30.81 44.03 -23.33
C LEU A 392 31.63 42.79 -23.71
N GLU A 393 32.14 42.75 -24.94
CA GLU A 393 33.00 41.66 -25.44
C GLU A 393 34.33 41.60 -24.68
N ALA A 394 34.98 42.74 -24.44
CA ALA A 394 36.23 42.79 -23.68
C ALA A 394 36.09 42.28 -22.23
N ILE A 395 34.98 42.61 -21.57
CA ILE A 395 34.66 42.14 -20.21
C ILE A 395 34.38 40.62 -20.22
N SER A 396 33.55 40.16 -21.16
CA SER A 396 33.22 38.74 -21.33
C SER A 396 34.46 37.88 -21.63
N GLU A 397 35.38 38.35 -22.47
CA GLU A 397 36.66 37.66 -22.74
C GLU A 397 37.53 37.52 -21.49
N ALA A 398 37.57 38.54 -20.63
CA ALA A 398 38.32 38.50 -19.37
C ALA A 398 37.73 37.50 -18.38
N ASN A 399 36.41 37.49 -18.22
CA ASN A 399 35.71 36.49 -17.40
C ASN A 399 35.97 35.08 -17.94
N ARG A 400 35.83 34.87 -19.25
CA ARG A 400 36.11 33.59 -19.89
C ARG A 400 37.54 33.11 -19.63
N TRP A 401 38.53 33.98 -19.83
CA TRP A 401 39.94 33.67 -19.60
C TRP A 401 40.22 33.25 -18.14
N PHE A 402 39.55 33.89 -17.19
CA PHE A 402 39.68 33.60 -15.77
C PHE A 402 39.05 32.25 -15.42
N PHE A 403 37.79 32.03 -15.78
CA PHE A 403 37.09 30.78 -15.49
C PHE A 403 37.70 29.57 -16.19
N GLU A 404 38.18 29.71 -17.43
CA GLU A 404 38.90 28.61 -18.12
C GLU A 404 40.18 28.17 -17.37
N ARG A 405 40.84 29.07 -16.64
CA ARG A 405 41.99 28.71 -15.78
C ARG A 405 41.57 28.10 -14.46
N VAL A 406 40.48 28.61 -13.85
CA VAL A 406 39.87 28.01 -12.65
C VAL A 406 39.58 26.53 -12.91
N GLU A 407 38.88 26.25 -14.01
CA GLU A 407 38.46 24.89 -14.41
C GLU A 407 39.64 23.98 -14.76
N LYS A 408 40.72 24.52 -15.33
CA LYS A 408 41.93 23.75 -15.71
C LYS A 408 42.92 23.53 -14.57
N GLY A 409 42.84 24.29 -13.48
CA GLY A 409 43.81 24.22 -12.39
C GLY A 409 45.06 25.09 -12.59
N ASP A 410 45.05 26.00 -13.57
CA ASP A 410 46.23 26.73 -14.06
C ASP A 410 46.41 28.12 -13.41
N LEU A 411 45.66 28.44 -12.34
CA LEU A 411 45.77 29.70 -11.62
C LEU A 411 47.06 29.80 -10.80
N THR A 412 47.77 30.90 -10.96
CA THR A 412 48.98 31.23 -10.20
C THR A 412 48.86 32.59 -9.50
N GLU A 413 49.65 32.80 -8.44
CA GLU A 413 49.70 34.07 -7.70
C GLU A 413 49.97 35.28 -8.63
N PHE A 414 50.77 35.06 -9.69
CA PHE A 414 51.11 36.07 -10.69
C PHE A 414 49.92 36.54 -11.53
N ASP A 415 48.89 35.71 -11.70
CA ASP A 415 47.69 36.08 -12.46
C ASP A 415 46.87 37.17 -11.75
N PHE A 416 47.00 37.30 -10.42
CA PHE A 416 46.37 38.37 -9.64
C PHE A 416 47.17 39.67 -9.66
N GLU A 417 48.51 39.60 -9.77
CA GLU A 417 49.39 40.77 -9.77
C GLU A 417 49.55 41.41 -11.15
N ARG A 418 49.50 40.61 -12.21
CA ARG A 418 49.63 41.04 -13.61
C ARG A 418 48.79 40.17 -14.52
N PRO A 419 47.49 40.43 -14.64
CA PRO A 419 46.66 39.72 -15.61
C PRO A 419 47.25 39.93 -17.00
N SER A 420 47.84 38.86 -17.56
CA SER A 420 48.47 38.93 -18.87
C SER A 420 47.37 39.05 -19.92
N MET A 421 47.22 40.19 -20.61
CA MET A 421 46.17 40.23 -21.62
C MET A 421 46.48 40.91 -22.96
N LYS A 422 45.89 40.26 -23.97
CA LYS A 422 45.50 40.73 -25.29
C LYS A 422 44.08 41.35 -25.29
N SER A 423 43.38 41.45 -24.16
CA SER A 423 42.04 42.04 -24.10
C SER A 423 42.11 43.57 -24.03
N GLY A 424 41.10 44.23 -24.58
CA GLY A 424 40.99 45.69 -24.62
C GLY A 424 40.62 46.37 -23.30
N LEU A 425 40.69 45.68 -22.14
CA LEU A 425 40.46 46.30 -20.83
C LEU A 425 41.64 47.19 -20.43
N GLN A 426 41.35 48.35 -19.83
CA GLN A 426 42.38 49.23 -19.28
C GLN A 426 42.99 48.57 -18.03
N ARG A 427 44.22 48.96 -17.71
CA ARG A 427 45.06 48.32 -16.66
C ARG A 427 44.64 48.66 -15.23
N ASP A 428 43.45 49.21 -15.02
CA ASP A 428 43.04 49.74 -13.73
C ASP A 428 42.61 48.60 -12.79
N ASP A 429 43.13 48.62 -11.56
CA ASP A 429 42.88 47.58 -10.53
C ASP A 429 41.39 47.38 -10.20
N ALA A 430 40.53 48.34 -10.54
CA ALA A 430 39.09 48.27 -10.35
C ALA A 430 38.42 47.27 -11.31
N ASP A 431 38.90 47.17 -12.55
CA ASP A 431 38.29 46.34 -13.59
C ASP A 431 38.54 44.84 -13.35
N TRP A 432 39.69 44.48 -12.79
CA TRP A 432 40.02 43.08 -12.49
C TRP A 432 39.35 42.56 -11.22
N LYS A 433 39.06 43.44 -10.25
CA LYS A 433 38.28 43.07 -9.07
C LYS A 433 36.87 42.62 -9.43
N THR A 434 36.26 43.24 -10.45
CA THR A 434 34.93 42.81 -10.93
C THR A 434 35.02 41.46 -11.65
N VAL A 435 36.08 41.21 -12.45
CA VAL A 435 36.31 39.92 -13.12
C VAL A 435 36.48 38.78 -12.12
N PHE A 436 37.25 38.98 -11.04
CA PHE A 436 37.47 37.93 -10.06
C PHE A 436 36.26 37.72 -9.12
N ALA A 437 35.42 38.74 -8.93
CA ALA A 437 34.14 38.63 -8.24
C ALA A 437 32.98 38.16 -9.15
N ALA A 438 33.25 37.94 -10.45
CA ALA A 438 32.25 37.53 -11.42
C ALA A 438 31.75 36.10 -11.17
N THR A 439 30.65 35.77 -11.81
CA THR A 439 30.06 34.43 -11.90
C THR A 439 30.18 33.88 -13.32
N ASN A 440 30.33 32.56 -13.44
CA ASN A 440 30.37 31.91 -14.74
C ASN A 440 28.95 31.87 -15.37
N PRO A 441 28.79 31.43 -16.64
CA PRO A 441 27.46 31.34 -17.27
C PRO A 441 26.48 30.40 -16.54
N ALA A 442 26.99 29.47 -15.73
CA ALA A 442 26.19 28.60 -14.88
C ALA A 442 25.78 29.25 -13.55
N GLY A 443 26.17 30.51 -13.29
CA GLY A 443 25.87 31.26 -12.07
C GLY A 443 26.71 30.86 -10.86
N GLU A 444 27.83 30.18 -11.06
CA GLU A 444 28.74 29.76 -9.98
C GLU A 444 29.84 30.81 -9.76
N SER A 445 30.20 31.03 -8.49
CA SER A 445 31.38 31.82 -8.11
C SER A 445 32.68 31.10 -8.53
N ALA A 446 33.81 31.81 -8.51
CA ALA A 446 35.12 31.20 -8.74
C ALA A 446 35.45 30.07 -7.74
N LEU A 447 35.05 30.22 -6.47
CA LEU A 447 35.23 29.20 -5.44
C LEU A 447 34.38 27.96 -5.74
N MET A 448 33.10 28.15 -6.06
CA MET A 448 32.18 27.06 -6.40
C MET A 448 32.63 26.35 -7.67
N CYS A 449 33.10 27.08 -8.68
CA CYS A 449 33.65 26.54 -9.92
C CYS A 449 34.92 25.72 -9.69
N ALA A 450 35.83 26.18 -8.83
CA ALA A 450 37.03 25.42 -8.46
C ALA A 450 36.68 24.11 -7.74
N VAL A 451 35.68 24.13 -6.86
CA VAL A 451 35.18 22.93 -6.18
C VAL A 451 34.46 22.01 -7.15
N SER A 452 33.51 22.50 -7.94
CA SER A 452 32.72 21.69 -8.90
C SER A 452 33.60 21.05 -9.97
N SER A 453 34.70 21.70 -10.36
CA SER A 453 35.70 21.19 -11.31
C SER A 453 36.76 20.29 -10.67
N ASN A 454 36.70 20.04 -9.35
CA ASN A 454 37.67 19.23 -8.60
C ASN A 454 39.13 19.75 -8.68
N GLN A 455 39.31 21.09 -8.70
CA GLN A 455 40.63 21.73 -8.85
C GLN A 455 41.16 22.30 -7.54
N GLN A 456 41.94 21.48 -6.82
CA GLN A 456 42.53 21.85 -5.53
C GLN A 456 43.50 23.05 -5.61
N SER A 457 44.34 23.11 -6.66
CA SER A 457 45.34 24.18 -6.82
C SER A 457 44.68 25.55 -6.99
N SER A 458 43.68 25.64 -7.88
CA SER A 458 42.89 26.86 -8.08
C SER A 458 42.17 27.30 -6.81
N LEU A 459 41.55 26.36 -6.09
CA LEU A 459 40.86 26.67 -4.84
C LEU A 459 41.81 27.22 -3.77
N THR A 460 42.99 26.63 -3.63
CA THR A 460 44.02 27.10 -2.69
C THR A 460 44.46 28.52 -3.06
N CYS A 461 44.75 28.75 -4.34
CA CYS A 461 45.19 30.05 -4.83
C CYS A 461 44.13 31.14 -4.60
N LEU A 462 42.85 30.84 -4.89
CA LEU A 462 41.71 31.74 -4.66
C LEU A 462 41.54 32.07 -3.16
N LEU A 463 41.57 31.07 -2.28
CA LEU A 463 41.39 31.28 -0.84
C LEU A 463 42.53 32.08 -0.20
N ASP A 464 43.76 31.92 -0.69
CA ASP A 464 44.94 32.57 -0.08
C ASP A 464 45.20 33.98 -0.63
N HIS A 465 44.90 34.24 -1.90
CA HIS A 465 45.32 35.48 -2.59
C HIS A 465 44.18 36.45 -2.91
N PHE A 466 42.94 35.97 -3.04
CA PHE A 466 41.82 36.82 -3.46
C PHE A 466 41.12 37.55 -2.29
N GLY A 467 41.57 37.34 -1.05
CA GLY A 467 41.07 38.07 0.11
C GLY A 467 39.61 37.75 0.48
N TYR A 468 39.09 36.59 0.05
CA TYR A 468 37.76 36.11 0.45
C TYR A 468 37.63 36.10 1.97
N THR A 469 36.61 36.77 2.50
CA THR A 469 36.32 36.74 3.93
C THR A 469 35.64 35.43 4.31
N GLN A 470 35.62 35.11 5.60
CA GLN A 470 34.87 33.96 6.10
C GLN A 470 33.37 34.09 5.79
N GLU A 471 32.83 35.31 5.78
CA GLU A 471 31.44 35.59 5.41
C GLU A 471 31.15 35.29 3.94
N ASP A 472 32.11 35.56 3.04
CA ASP A 472 31.96 35.24 1.61
C ASP A 472 31.85 33.73 1.38
N ILE A 473 32.68 32.94 2.06
CA ILE A 473 32.65 31.46 1.97
C ILE A 473 31.34 30.90 2.55
N LEU A 474 30.86 31.48 3.66
CA LEU A 474 29.62 31.08 4.31
C LEU A 474 28.37 31.47 3.50
N ALA A 475 28.43 32.56 2.74
CA ALA A 475 27.35 33.05 1.90
C ALA A 475 27.32 32.39 0.51
N ASP A 476 28.42 31.78 0.05
CA ASP A 476 28.53 31.20 -1.28
C ASP A 476 27.60 29.98 -1.45
N ARG A 477 26.81 29.99 -2.53
CA ARG A 477 25.79 28.99 -2.85
C ARG A 477 25.86 28.63 -4.32
N SER A 478 25.65 27.37 -4.65
CA SER A 478 25.39 26.97 -6.03
C SER A 478 24.01 27.45 -6.47
N VAL A 479 23.72 27.38 -7.77
CA VAL A 479 22.38 27.67 -8.31
C VAL A 479 21.30 26.76 -7.70
N GLN A 480 21.66 25.53 -7.30
CA GLN A 480 20.76 24.62 -6.57
C GLN A 480 20.74 24.86 -5.05
N GLY A 481 21.26 26.01 -4.59
CA GLY A 481 21.30 26.38 -3.17
C GLY A 481 22.29 25.57 -2.32
N SER A 482 23.16 24.75 -2.92
CA SER A 482 24.11 23.93 -2.17
C SER A 482 25.24 24.79 -1.60
N THR A 483 25.67 24.53 -0.36
CA THR A 483 26.83 25.20 0.23
C THR A 483 28.13 24.69 -0.39
N LEU A 484 29.21 25.48 -0.30
CA LEU A 484 30.54 25.09 -0.80
C LEU A 484 31.01 23.73 -0.23
N LEU A 485 30.72 23.46 1.05
CA LEU A 485 31.06 22.18 1.68
C LEU A 485 30.23 21.00 1.15
N VAL A 486 28.94 21.20 0.83
CA VAL A 486 28.12 20.15 0.19
C VAL A 486 28.64 19.83 -1.21
N SER A 487 28.99 20.86 -1.99
CA SER A 487 29.61 20.67 -3.30
C SER A 487 30.95 19.94 -3.21
N ALA A 488 31.78 20.28 -2.21
CA ALA A 488 33.05 19.59 -1.96
C ALA A 488 32.85 18.12 -1.56
N LEU A 489 31.77 17.76 -0.86
CA LEU A 489 31.47 16.37 -0.53
C LEU A 489 31.11 15.54 -1.76
N ARG A 490 30.48 16.15 -2.76
CA ARG A 490 30.10 15.47 -4.01
C ARG A 490 31.31 15.13 -4.90
N THR A 491 32.44 15.83 -4.73
CA THR A 491 33.67 15.52 -5.49
C THR A 491 34.45 14.35 -4.92
N GLU A 492 34.12 13.90 -3.69
CA GLU A 492 34.79 12.84 -2.95
C GLU A 492 36.29 13.08 -2.72
N ASN A 493 36.77 14.31 -2.95
CA ASN A 493 38.17 14.69 -2.77
C ASN A 493 38.41 15.20 -1.33
N GLU A 494 39.10 14.40 -0.53
CA GLU A 494 39.35 14.69 0.89
C GLU A 494 40.13 15.99 1.10
N ASP A 495 41.02 16.35 0.18
CA ASP A 495 41.86 17.56 0.31
C ASP A 495 41.05 18.84 0.10
N ILE A 496 40.11 18.83 -0.86
CA ILE A 496 39.17 19.94 -1.07
C ILE A 496 38.24 20.09 0.14
N ILE A 497 37.72 18.97 0.67
CA ILE A 497 36.88 18.97 1.86
C ILE A 497 37.64 19.57 3.06
N LYS A 498 38.91 19.21 3.26
CA LYS A 498 39.77 19.76 4.32
C LYS A 498 39.97 21.26 4.16
N LEU A 499 40.34 21.72 2.96
CA LEU A 499 40.58 23.14 2.67
C LEU A 499 39.35 24.00 2.98
N VAL A 500 38.15 23.57 2.55
CA VAL A 500 36.90 24.29 2.83
C VAL A 500 36.56 24.22 4.33
N LEU A 501 36.71 23.05 4.96
CA LEU A 501 36.41 22.88 6.39
C LEU A 501 37.31 23.73 7.28
N ASP A 502 38.61 23.82 6.98
CA ASP A 502 39.57 24.58 7.79
C ASP A 502 39.25 26.08 7.80
N ARG A 503 38.64 26.61 6.72
CA ARG A 503 38.17 28.01 6.66
C ARG A 503 36.86 28.27 7.39
N VAL A 504 36.04 27.23 7.59
CA VAL A 504 34.69 27.34 8.18
C VAL A 504 34.63 26.87 9.64
N ARG A 505 35.62 26.08 10.10
CA ARG A 505 35.64 25.43 11.42
C ARG A 505 35.50 26.39 12.61
N ASP A 506 36.14 27.56 12.55
CA ASP A 506 36.17 28.50 13.68
C ASP A 506 34.98 29.50 13.68
N CYS A 507 33.98 29.30 12.82
CA CYS A 507 32.80 30.17 12.76
C CYS A 507 31.84 29.91 13.94
N ALA A 508 31.32 30.98 14.54
CA ALA A 508 30.26 30.91 15.57
C ALA A 508 28.97 30.24 15.04
N ASP A 509 28.67 30.40 13.75
CA ASP A 509 27.46 29.90 13.09
C ASP A 509 27.66 28.57 12.33
N LEU A 510 28.74 27.83 12.62
CA LEU A 510 29.05 26.56 11.96
C LEU A 510 27.87 25.57 11.99
N ALA A 511 27.17 25.44 13.12
CA ALA A 511 26.02 24.54 13.23
C ALA A 511 24.88 24.93 12.28
N HIS A 512 24.62 26.24 12.11
CA HIS A 512 23.64 26.74 11.16
C HIS A 512 24.08 26.43 9.73
N TYR A 513 25.33 26.72 9.37
CA TYR A 513 25.89 26.43 8.04
C TYR A 513 25.79 24.94 7.67
N LEU A 514 26.09 24.04 8.60
CA LEU A 514 25.96 22.59 8.40
C LEU A 514 24.51 22.12 8.24
N SER A 515 23.54 22.88 8.75
CA SER A 515 22.11 22.57 8.69
C SER A 515 21.43 23.03 7.40
N VAL A 516 22.05 23.97 6.65
CA VAL A 516 21.51 24.48 5.39
C VAL A 516 21.37 23.32 4.39
N GLY A 517 20.16 23.16 3.86
CA GLY A 517 19.84 22.16 2.86
C GLY A 517 20.05 22.65 1.43
N ASP A 518 20.34 21.73 0.52
CA ASP A 518 20.26 21.97 -0.93
C ASP A 518 18.79 22.01 -1.44
N GLU A 519 18.58 22.10 -2.75
CA GLU A 519 17.26 22.01 -3.41
C GLU A 519 16.42 20.79 -2.98
N TYR A 520 17.08 19.70 -2.57
CA TYR A 520 16.40 18.48 -2.10
C TYR A 520 16.18 18.47 -0.58
N GLY A 521 16.52 19.55 0.12
CA GLY A 521 16.47 19.65 1.58
C GLY A 521 17.61 18.88 2.29
N ARG A 522 18.67 18.50 1.57
CA ARG A 522 19.78 17.70 2.14
C ARG A 522 20.86 18.59 2.70
N SER A 523 21.08 18.48 4.01
CA SER A 523 22.19 19.10 4.72
C SER A 523 23.50 18.32 4.57
N VAL A 524 24.61 18.87 5.07
CA VAL A 524 25.93 18.22 5.10
C VAL A 524 25.88 16.81 5.71
N GLY A 525 25.06 16.63 6.76
CA GLY A 525 24.89 15.32 7.40
C GLY A 525 24.35 14.23 6.46
N HIS A 526 23.53 14.59 5.47
CA HIS A 526 22.99 13.64 4.50
C HIS A 526 24.06 13.10 3.54
N TYR A 527 25.17 13.82 3.37
CA TYR A 527 26.29 13.46 2.49
C TYR A 527 27.47 12.79 3.22
N PHE A 528 27.31 12.46 4.51
CA PHE A 528 28.36 11.84 5.32
C PHE A 528 28.85 10.47 4.82
N PHE A 529 28.11 9.81 3.93
CA PHE A 529 28.59 8.57 3.30
C PHE A 529 29.77 8.79 2.35
N HIS A 530 30.09 10.03 1.95
CA HIS A 530 31.26 10.35 1.12
C HIS A 530 32.56 10.58 1.91
N SER A 531 32.52 10.86 3.22
CA SER A 531 33.74 11.16 3.99
C SER A 531 33.66 10.75 5.47
N LEU A 532 34.51 9.81 5.87
CA LEU A 532 34.69 9.42 7.27
C LEU A 532 35.37 10.52 8.10
N TYR A 533 36.34 11.22 7.51
CA TYR A 533 37.06 12.33 8.17
C TYR A 533 36.08 13.41 8.66
N LEU A 534 35.17 13.85 7.78
CA LEU A 534 34.22 14.90 8.13
C LEU A 534 33.28 14.47 9.27
N GLN A 535 32.79 13.23 9.25
CA GLN A 535 31.95 12.71 10.33
C GLN A 535 32.62 12.81 11.71
N GLN A 536 33.92 12.53 11.79
CA GLN A 536 34.66 12.58 13.05
C GLN A 536 34.84 14.02 13.57
N GLN A 537 34.88 15.00 12.67
CA GLN A 537 35.14 16.40 13.02
C GLN A 537 33.87 17.17 13.39
N VAL A 538 32.78 16.98 12.63
CA VAL A 538 31.56 17.78 12.79
C VAL A 538 30.31 16.96 13.12
N GLY A 539 30.43 15.64 13.26
CA GLY A 539 29.28 14.75 13.50
C GLY A 539 28.48 15.04 14.78
N SER A 540 29.09 15.62 15.81
CA SER A 540 28.40 16.03 17.05
C SER A 540 27.55 17.29 16.90
N LEU A 541 27.80 18.11 15.87
CA LEU A 541 27.09 19.37 15.60
C LEU A 541 25.93 19.18 14.62
N ILE A 542 25.80 18.00 14.01
CA ILE A 542 24.76 17.70 13.02
C ILE A 542 23.44 17.37 13.69
N ASN A 543 22.37 17.93 13.15
CA ASN A 543 21.02 17.48 13.47
C ASN A 543 20.72 16.15 12.75
N TRP A 544 20.90 15.04 13.46
CA TRP A 544 20.66 13.68 12.96
C TRP A 544 19.19 13.34 12.68
N THR A 545 18.23 14.18 13.13
CA THR A 545 16.79 13.99 12.92
C THR A 545 16.21 14.87 11.82
N ALA A 546 17.01 15.77 11.23
CA ALA A 546 16.62 16.58 10.07
C ALA A 546 16.19 15.69 8.91
N ARG A 547 15.17 16.11 8.15
CA ARG A 547 14.59 15.33 7.04
C ARG A 547 14.74 16.06 5.73
N ASP A 548 15.20 15.35 4.70
CA ASP A 548 15.17 15.82 3.32
C ASP A 548 13.73 15.81 2.74
N ASN A 549 13.56 16.30 1.51
CA ASN A 549 12.26 16.33 0.82
C ASN A 549 11.64 14.93 0.61
N GLN A 550 12.43 13.87 0.75
CA GLN A 550 12.00 12.46 0.70
C GLN A 550 11.79 11.85 2.10
N GLY A 551 11.84 12.66 3.16
CA GLY A 551 11.69 12.25 4.55
C GLY A 551 12.88 11.48 5.11
N GLN A 552 14.02 11.42 4.41
CA GLN A 552 15.22 10.72 4.86
C GLN A 552 16.00 11.59 5.84
N THR A 553 16.51 10.96 6.89
CA THR A 553 17.46 11.55 7.83
C THR A 553 18.90 11.25 7.44
N PRO A 554 19.91 11.99 7.95
CA PRO A 554 21.33 11.72 7.73
C PRO A 554 21.72 10.24 7.95
N LEU A 555 21.25 9.66 9.06
CA LEU A 555 21.50 8.25 9.38
C LEU A 555 20.85 7.29 8.38
N SER A 556 19.66 7.63 7.86
CA SER A 556 18.98 6.81 6.86
C SER A 556 19.62 6.87 5.47
N SER A 557 20.15 8.03 5.08
CA SER A 557 20.91 8.20 3.82
C SER A 557 22.18 7.36 3.87
N LEU A 558 22.90 7.38 5.00
CA LEU A 558 24.05 6.53 5.25
C LEU A 558 23.71 5.04 5.12
N CYS A 559 22.61 4.58 5.74
CA CYS A 559 22.19 3.17 5.69
C CYS A 559 21.85 2.67 4.27
N ARG A 560 21.65 3.57 3.30
CA ARG A 560 21.41 3.22 1.89
C ARG A 560 22.70 3.15 1.06
N SER A 561 23.83 3.60 1.60
CA SER A 561 25.15 3.57 0.95
C SER A 561 25.91 2.24 1.16
N TYR A 562 25.20 1.12 1.04
CA TYR A 562 25.78 -0.22 1.28
C TYR A 562 26.83 -0.63 0.23
N ASP A 563 26.92 0.09 -0.89
CA ASP A 563 27.93 -0.11 -1.92
C ASP A 563 29.31 0.49 -1.55
N ASN A 564 29.39 1.28 -0.47
CA ASN A 564 30.64 1.89 -0.04
C ASN A 564 31.60 0.83 0.60
N PRO A 565 32.87 0.73 0.17
CA PRO A 565 33.84 -0.19 0.77
C PRO A 565 34.00 -0.05 2.29
N ASP A 566 33.90 1.17 2.80
CA ASP A 566 34.06 1.51 4.22
C ASP A 566 32.72 1.62 4.97
N TYR A 567 31.64 1.06 4.41
CA TYR A 567 30.29 1.16 4.96
C TYR A 567 30.20 0.81 6.45
N HIS A 568 30.89 -0.24 6.91
CA HIS A 568 30.89 -0.63 8.33
C HIS A 568 31.57 0.42 9.22
N ALA A 569 32.67 1.02 8.78
CA ALA A 569 33.38 2.04 9.53
C ALA A 569 32.58 3.35 9.59
N LEU A 570 32.02 3.76 8.44
CA LEU A 570 31.12 4.91 8.32
C LEU A 570 29.90 4.75 9.22
N PHE A 571 29.23 3.59 9.17
CA PHE A 571 28.06 3.34 10.01
C PHE A 571 28.39 3.36 11.50
N LYS A 572 29.47 2.68 11.91
CA LYS A 572 29.88 2.64 13.32
C LYS A 572 30.21 4.03 13.86
N ASN A 573 30.90 4.84 13.07
CA ASN A 573 31.25 6.19 13.47
C ASN A 573 30.01 7.10 13.52
N ALA A 574 29.15 7.06 12.50
CA ALA A 574 27.91 7.83 12.47
C ALA A 574 26.98 7.48 13.64
N LEU A 575 26.82 6.18 13.98
CA LEU A 575 26.02 5.76 15.13
C LEU A 575 26.62 6.28 16.44
N LYS A 576 27.95 6.21 16.58
CA LYS A 576 28.65 6.76 17.75
C LYS A 576 28.44 8.27 17.88
N THR A 577 28.65 9.04 16.81
CA THR A 577 28.47 10.50 16.85
C THR A 577 27.00 10.90 17.06
N CYS A 578 26.06 10.11 16.55
CA CYS A 578 24.64 10.30 16.81
C CYS A 578 24.32 10.09 18.30
N LEU A 579 24.84 9.00 18.89
CA LEU A 579 24.73 8.73 20.32
C LEU A 579 25.39 9.81 21.19
N ASP A 580 26.58 10.28 20.80
CA ASP A 580 27.28 11.35 21.52
C ASP A 580 26.46 12.66 21.49
N ALA A 581 25.71 12.91 20.41
CA ALA A 581 24.87 14.11 20.25
C ALA A 581 23.51 14.01 20.96
N THR A 582 22.84 12.85 20.94
CA THR A 582 21.46 12.69 21.44
C THR A 582 21.36 11.90 22.75
N GLY A 583 22.44 11.27 23.20
CA GLY A 583 22.48 10.33 24.34
C GLY A 583 21.86 8.96 24.04
N MET A 584 20.72 8.95 23.37
CA MET A 584 19.99 7.74 22.97
C MET A 584 19.44 7.91 21.55
N VAL A 585 19.47 6.84 20.74
CA VAL A 585 19.00 6.88 19.35
C VAL A 585 17.68 6.13 19.21
N ASP A 586 16.62 6.84 18.84
CA ASP A 586 15.31 6.24 18.55
C ASP A 586 15.15 5.97 17.05
N LEU A 587 15.15 4.68 16.67
CA LEU A 587 15.03 4.30 15.25
C LEU A 587 13.66 4.64 14.64
N ARG A 588 12.63 4.89 15.45
CA ARG A 588 11.27 5.21 14.96
C ARG A 588 11.21 6.57 14.26
N VAL A 589 12.10 7.48 14.64
CA VAL A 589 12.21 8.82 14.04
C VAL A 589 12.89 8.76 12.67
N HIS A 590 13.70 7.74 12.42
CA HIS A 590 14.42 7.52 11.16
C HIS A 590 13.58 6.70 10.17
N THR A 591 12.49 7.30 9.68
CA THR A 591 11.54 6.67 8.74
C THR A 591 11.45 7.42 7.42
N ASP A 592 11.47 6.70 6.29
CA ASP A 592 11.34 7.30 4.95
C ASP A 592 9.88 7.70 4.62
N ALA A 593 9.66 8.34 3.46
CA ALA A 593 8.31 8.71 3.01
C ALA A 593 7.32 7.52 2.90
N LYS A 594 7.82 6.28 2.80
CA LYS A 594 7.03 5.04 2.74
C LYS A 594 6.82 4.41 4.12
N GLY A 595 7.34 5.03 5.18
CA GLY A 595 7.29 4.53 6.56
C GLY A 595 8.28 3.40 6.85
N ASN A 596 9.27 3.15 5.97
CA ASN A 596 10.30 2.15 6.24
C ASN A 596 11.27 2.69 7.30
N THR A 597 11.46 1.92 8.36
CA THR A 597 12.52 2.16 9.37
C THR A 597 13.88 1.72 8.83
N LEU A 598 14.97 2.04 9.55
CA LEU A 598 16.32 1.56 9.19
C LEU A 598 16.41 0.03 9.09
N LEU A 599 15.64 -0.72 9.89
CA LEU A 599 15.63 -2.18 9.82
C LEU A 599 15.06 -2.72 8.50
N HIS A 600 14.21 -1.95 7.82
CA HIS A 600 13.68 -2.33 6.50
C HIS A 600 14.71 -2.10 5.39
N THR A 601 15.57 -1.09 5.55
CA THR A 601 16.53 -0.68 4.52
C THR A 601 17.82 -1.48 4.60
N VAL A 602 18.40 -1.61 5.80
CA VAL A 602 19.70 -2.26 6.04
C VAL A 602 19.61 -3.77 5.76
N SER A 603 20.45 -4.25 4.84
CA SER A 603 20.60 -5.67 4.50
C SER A 603 21.87 -6.33 5.07
N ASP A 604 22.84 -5.53 5.52
CA ASP A 604 24.12 -6.02 6.03
C ASP A 604 23.99 -6.65 7.43
N GLU A 605 24.57 -7.83 7.60
CA GLU A 605 24.48 -8.65 8.82
C GLU A 605 25.10 -7.95 10.05
N LYS A 606 26.25 -7.30 9.88
CA LYS A 606 27.00 -6.66 10.97
C LYS A 606 26.32 -5.38 11.42
N VAL A 607 25.83 -4.58 10.48
CA VAL A 607 25.09 -3.35 10.80
C VAL A 607 23.77 -3.70 11.48
N LEU A 608 23.03 -4.69 10.96
CA LEU A 608 21.75 -5.11 11.54
C LEU A 608 21.93 -5.66 12.96
N SER A 609 22.93 -6.51 13.18
CA SER A 609 23.25 -7.02 14.52
C SER A 609 23.73 -5.93 15.49
N THR A 610 24.44 -4.90 15.00
CA THR A 610 24.83 -3.74 15.82
C THR A 610 23.60 -2.94 16.25
N LEU A 611 22.67 -2.65 15.32
CA LEU A 611 21.43 -1.93 15.63
C LEU A 611 20.52 -2.67 16.61
N LEU A 612 20.39 -4.00 16.49
CA LEU A 612 19.49 -4.79 17.33
C LEU A 612 19.99 -4.96 18.77
N ASN A 613 21.32 -5.03 18.96
CA ASN A 613 21.94 -5.37 20.25
C ASN A 613 22.49 -4.18 21.03
N HIS A 614 22.51 -2.96 20.46
CA HIS A 614 23.05 -1.80 21.15
C HIS A 614 22.09 -1.32 22.25
N PRO A 615 22.55 -1.15 23.51
CA PRO A 615 21.67 -0.80 24.64
C PRO A 615 21.02 0.58 24.50
N ASP A 616 21.76 1.54 23.96
CA ASP A 616 21.31 2.94 23.82
C ASP A 616 20.55 3.21 22.50
N VAL A 617 20.19 2.16 21.77
CA VAL A 617 19.38 2.25 20.55
C VAL A 617 17.99 1.68 20.85
N LEU A 618 16.97 2.54 20.82
CA LEU A 618 15.58 2.11 20.94
C LEU A 618 15.08 1.57 19.59
N VAL A 619 14.72 0.30 19.59
CA VAL A 619 14.30 -0.42 18.38
C VAL A 619 12.99 -1.16 18.63
N ASN A 620 11.99 -0.87 17.78
CA ASN A 620 10.85 -1.76 17.61
C ASN A 620 11.06 -2.65 16.38
N VAL A 621 11.46 -3.91 16.61
CA VAL A 621 11.77 -4.89 15.56
C VAL A 621 10.55 -5.20 14.67
N ASN A 622 9.34 -5.08 15.22
CA ASN A 622 8.09 -5.42 14.54
C ASN A 622 7.33 -4.20 14.02
N GLN A 623 7.93 -3.02 14.00
CA GLN A 623 7.28 -1.82 13.47
C GLN A 623 6.97 -2.02 11.97
N PRO A 624 5.70 -1.87 11.54
CA PRO A 624 5.37 -1.94 10.13
C PRO A 624 5.53 -0.60 9.42
N ASN A 625 5.75 -0.66 8.11
CA ASN A 625 5.70 0.50 7.23
C ASN A 625 4.28 0.86 6.81
N LYS A 626 4.09 1.89 5.95
CA LYS A 626 2.76 2.31 5.45
C LYS A 626 1.98 1.22 4.70
N ARG A 627 2.63 0.14 4.28
CA ARG A 627 1.99 -1.02 3.65
C ARG A 627 1.60 -2.12 4.66
N GLY A 628 1.84 -1.93 5.94
CA GLY A 628 1.65 -2.93 6.99
C GLY A 628 2.76 -3.99 7.06
N MET A 629 3.86 -3.83 6.31
CA MET A 629 4.93 -4.84 6.29
C MET A 629 5.96 -4.54 7.38
N THR A 630 6.34 -5.54 8.16
CA THR A 630 7.47 -5.46 9.10
C THR A 630 8.81 -5.58 8.37
N ALA A 631 9.92 -5.29 9.06
CA ALA A 631 11.27 -5.47 8.51
C ALA A 631 11.51 -6.92 8.04
N LEU A 632 11.05 -7.90 8.81
CA LEU A 632 11.13 -9.33 8.45
C LEU A 632 10.40 -9.62 7.14
N MET A 633 9.18 -9.11 6.97
CA MET A 633 8.41 -9.28 5.73
C MET A 633 9.08 -8.61 4.53
N ALA A 634 9.65 -7.42 4.72
CA ALA A 634 10.36 -6.72 3.65
C ALA A 634 11.57 -7.54 3.18
N HIS A 635 12.39 -8.06 4.10
CA HIS A 635 13.53 -8.90 3.74
C HIS A 635 13.10 -10.24 3.13
N ALA A 636 12.02 -10.86 3.61
CA ALA A 636 11.43 -12.07 3.02
C ALA A 636 10.96 -11.86 1.57
N LYS A 637 10.34 -10.71 1.28
CA LYS A 637 9.88 -10.34 -0.07
C LYS A 637 11.04 -10.23 -1.07
N TYR A 638 12.18 -9.69 -0.62
CA TYR A 638 13.38 -9.49 -1.44
C TYR A 638 14.39 -10.64 -1.31
N ALA A 639 14.04 -11.74 -0.66
CA ALA A 639 14.87 -12.94 -0.47
C ALA A 639 16.26 -12.63 0.16
N ARG A 640 16.32 -11.71 1.13
CA ARG A 640 17.56 -11.30 1.81
C ARG A 640 17.87 -12.24 2.99
N LEU A 641 18.27 -13.48 2.68
CA LEU A 641 18.43 -14.56 3.66
C LEU A 641 19.29 -14.19 4.89
N LYS A 642 20.46 -13.58 4.70
CA LYS A 642 21.35 -13.20 5.81
C LYS A 642 20.72 -12.21 6.80
N ALA A 643 19.93 -11.25 6.31
CA ALA A 643 19.22 -10.31 7.16
C ALA A 643 18.10 -11.02 7.95
N ILE A 644 17.41 -11.96 7.29
CA ILE A 644 16.37 -12.80 7.92
C ILE A 644 16.99 -13.66 9.02
N GLU A 645 18.14 -14.29 8.79
CA GLU A 645 18.87 -15.08 9.80
C GLU A 645 19.20 -14.27 11.07
N VAL A 646 19.61 -13.01 10.92
CA VAL A 646 19.89 -12.12 12.08
C VAL A 646 18.61 -11.72 12.79
N LEU A 647 17.58 -11.33 12.05
CA LEU A 647 16.30 -10.92 12.63
C LEU A 647 15.64 -12.07 13.39
N CYS A 648 15.67 -13.28 12.84
CA CYS A 648 15.13 -14.48 13.45
C CYS A 648 15.85 -14.92 14.74
N LYS A 649 17.09 -14.48 14.97
CA LYS A 649 17.81 -14.70 16.24
C LYS A 649 17.32 -13.78 17.36
N ASP A 650 16.64 -12.68 17.04
CA ASP A 650 16.12 -11.75 18.05
C ASP A 650 14.83 -12.32 18.67
N PRO A 651 14.77 -12.54 20.01
CA PRO A 651 13.61 -13.13 20.66
C PRO A 651 12.37 -12.23 20.64
N ARG A 652 12.51 -10.95 20.30
CA ARG A 652 11.40 -9.99 20.21
C ARG A 652 10.61 -10.12 18.91
N ILE A 653 11.10 -10.88 17.93
CA ILE A 653 10.50 -10.95 16.61
C ILE A 653 9.15 -11.64 16.62
N ASP A 654 8.20 -11.11 15.85
CA ASP A 654 6.86 -11.64 15.73
C ASP A 654 6.56 -12.05 14.28
N PHE A 655 6.10 -13.29 14.10
CA PHE A 655 5.72 -13.87 12.81
C PHE A 655 4.22 -13.67 12.51
N ALA A 656 3.43 -13.28 13.51
CA ALA A 656 1.98 -13.11 13.41
C ALA A 656 1.49 -11.88 12.62
N PRO A 657 2.22 -10.75 12.51
CA PRO A 657 1.75 -9.60 11.75
C PRO A 657 1.40 -9.96 10.30
N THR A 658 0.54 -9.17 9.68
CA THR A 658 0.20 -9.26 8.26
C THR A 658 0.25 -7.90 7.60
N ASP A 659 0.55 -7.85 6.30
CA ASP A 659 0.47 -6.61 5.52
C ASP A 659 -0.98 -6.11 5.34
N ASN A 660 -1.17 -4.94 4.71
CA ASN A 660 -2.51 -4.38 4.44
C ASN A 660 -3.38 -5.27 3.53
N LYS A 661 -2.83 -6.34 2.95
CA LYS A 661 -3.54 -7.33 2.13
C LYS A 661 -3.79 -8.65 2.88
N GLY A 662 -3.44 -8.72 4.16
CA GLY A 662 -3.59 -9.91 5.00
C GLY A 662 -2.54 -11.00 4.74
N MET A 663 -1.40 -10.67 4.12
CA MET A 663 -0.31 -11.63 3.89
C MET A 663 0.68 -11.61 5.06
N ASN A 664 0.96 -12.78 5.64
CA ASN A 664 2.02 -12.93 6.64
C ASN A 664 3.40 -13.12 5.98
N VAL A 665 4.45 -13.25 6.79
CA VAL A 665 5.82 -13.46 6.28
C VAL A 665 5.96 -14.73 5.41
N PHE A 666 5.24 -15.80 5.75
CA PHE A 666 5.28 -17.08 5.01
C PHE A 666 4.62 -16.98 3.63
N ASP A 667 3.55 -16.19 3.51
CA ASP A 667 2.86 -15.91 2.24
C ASP A 667 3.70 -15.01 1.32
N ILE A 668 4.46 -14.08 1.92
CA ILE A 668 5.31 -13.13 1.20
C ILE A 668 6.59 -13.80 0.68
N ALA A 669 7.12 -14.79 1.40
CA ALA A 669 8.32 -15.53 1.04
C ALA A 669 8.09 -16.43 -0.19
N ARG A 670 8.40 -15.92 -1.39
CA ARG A 670 8.27 -16.68 -2.65
C ARG A 670 9.49 -17.54 -2.97
N ASP A 671 10.66 -17.12 -2.52
CA ASP A 671 11.90 -17.88 -2.71
C ASP A 671 11.90 -19.13 -1.83
N ARG A 672 12.23 -20.29 -2.41
CA ARG A 672 12.15 -21.58 -1.72
C ARG A 672 13.11 -21.66 -0.53
N ARG A 673 14.35 -21.19 -0.67
CA ARG A 673 15.35 -21.25 0.41
C ARG A 673 14.94 -20.38 1.59
N THR A 674 14.50 -19.16 1.28
CA THR A 674 13.97 -18.21 2.28
C THR A 674 12.77 -18.79 3.01
N ALA A 675 11.84 -19.40 2.28
CA ALA A 675 10.64 -19.95 2.85
C ALA A 675 10.90 -21.22 3.67
N ASP A 676 11.82 -22.09 3.24
CA ASP A 676 12.23 -23.27 4.02
C ASP A 676 12.93 -22.85 5.33
N PHE A 677 13.80 -21.84 5.29
CA PHE A 677 14.46 -21.29 6.48
C PHE A 677 13.47 -20.68 7.47
N LEU A 678 12.50 -19.90 6.99
CA LEU A 678 11.45 -19.31 7.85
C LEU A 678 10.60 -20.39 8.50
N ASP A 679 10.23 -21.45 7.77
CA ASP A 679 9.49 -22.59 8.32
C ASP A 679 10.29 -23.28 9.44
N GLU A 680 11.58 -23.56 9.20
CA GLU A 680 12.46 -24.20 10.18
C GLU A 680 12.64 -23.33 11.43
N CYS A 681 12.89 -22.03 11.23
CA CYS A 681 13.04 -21.09 12.33
C CYS A 681 11.75 -21.01 13.16
N TYR A 682 10.60 -20.82 12.52
CA TYR A 682 9.33 -20.76 13.21
C TYR A 682 9.03 -22.05 13.97
N MET A 683 9.24 -23.22 13.33
CA MET A 683 9.04 -24.51 13.97
C MET A 683 9.97 -24.74 15.16
N SER A 684 11.21 -24.26 15.11
CA SER A 684 12.16 -24.38 16.23
C SER A 684 11.72 -23.59 17.47
N LEU A 685 11.00 -22.47 17.28
CA LEU A 685 10.52 -21.60 18.36
C LEU A 685 9.24 -22.11 19.02
N GLN A 686 8.51 -23.04 18.37
CA GLN A 686 7.25 -23.53 18.92
C GLN A 686 7.45 -24.44 20.13
N PRO A 687 6.62 -24.29 21.19
CA PRO A 687 6.70 -25.13 22.37
C PRO A 687 6.29 -26.57 22.06
N ASN A 688 6.88 -27.53 22.78
CA ASN A 688 6.48 -28.94 22.69
C ASN A 688 5.04 -29.14 23.18
N LEU A 689 4.30 -30.04 22.53
CA LEU A 689 2.98 -30.46 23.00
C LEU A 689 3.17 -31.51 24.11
N GLY A 690 3.03 -31.07 25.36
CA GLY A 690 3.20 -31.91 26.54
C GLY A 690 4.66 -32.38 26.72
N GLU A 691 4.83 -33.65 27.09
CA GLU A 691 6.15 -34.27 27.28
C GLU A 691 6.76 -34.84 25.99
N THR A 692 6.01 -34.82 24.88
CA THR A 692 6.45 -35.40 23.60
C THR A 692 7.04 -34.34 22.67
N ASP A 693 8.11 -34.68 21.92
CA ASP A 693 8.72 -33.80 20.91
C ASP A 693 7.93 -33.77 19.59
N LYS A 694 6.60 -33.72 19.70
CA LYS A 694 5.65 -33.75 18.60
C LYS A 694 5.02 -32.38 18.45
N TYR A 695 5.10 -31.80 17.26
CA TYR A 695 4.43 -30.54 16.92
C TYR A 695 4.05 -30.56 15.45
N CYS A 696 2.84 -30.11 15.09
CA CYS A 696 2.49 -29.91 13.69
C CYS A 696 1.68 -28.65 13.50
N GLU A 697 1.92 -27.98 12.37
CA GLU A 697 1.21 -26.76 12.00
C GLU A 697 1.18 -26.57 10.49
N ILE A 698 0.08 -26.01 10.01
CA ILE A 698 -0.11 -25.53 8.64
C ILE A 698 0.48 -24.12 8.57
N LEU A 699 1.56 -23.98 7.80
CA LEU A 699 2.25 -22.69 7.65
C LEU A 699 1.79 -21.91 6.42
N ARG A 700 1.39 -22.60 5.35
CA ARG A 700 1.03 -21.97 4.08
C ARG A 700 0.02 -22.78 3.27
N SER A 701 -0.69 -22.10 2.39
CA SER A 701 -1.56 -22.70 1.37
C SER A 701 -0.95 -22.58 -0.02
N VAL A 702 -1.05 -23.64 -0.83
CA VAL A 702 -0.59 -23.69 -2.22
C VAL A 702 -1.71 -24.24 -3.09
N ILE A 703 -1.89 -23.66 -4.28
CA ILE A 703 -2.80 -24.23 -5.28
C ILE A 703 -2.02 -25.26 -6.09
N ALA A 704 -2.43 -26.52 -6.03
CA ALA A 704 -1.86 -27.62 -6.80
C ALA A 704 -2.99 -28.29 -7.60
N ASP A 705 -2.78 -28.49 -8.91
CA ASP A 705 -3.73 -29.17 -9.80
C ASP A 705 -5.16 -28.58 -9.79
N GLY A 706 -5.29 -27.27 -9.53
CA GLY A 706 -6.57 -26.57 -9.45
C GLY A 706 -7.29 -26.68 -8.10
N GLU A 707 -6.73 -27.41 -7.14
CA GLU A 707 -7.24 -27.53 -5.78
C GLU A 707 -6.38 -26.78 -4.76
N LEU A 708 -7.01 -26.32 -3.67
CA LEU A 708 -6.33 -25.68 -2.55
C LEU A 708 -5.73 -26.74 -1.62
N CYS A 709 -4.41 -26.75 -1.51
CA CYS A 709 -3.67 -27.64 -0.64
C CYS A 709 -2.99 -26.86 0.50
N PHE A 710 -2.93 -27.49 1.67
CA PHE A 710 -2.30 -26.98 2.88
C PHE A 710 -0.95 -27.66 3.09
N VAL A 711 0.10 -26.88 3.33
CA VAL A 711 1.43 -27.40 3.64
C VAL A 711 1.54 -27.57 5.15
N ILE A 712 1.51 -28.83 5.58
CA ILE A 712 1.62 -29.24 6.97
C ILE A 712 3.09 -29.55 7.22
N LYS A 713 3.66 -28.91 8.24
CA LYS A 713 5.02 -29.18 8.70
C LYS A 713 4.92 -29.87 10.05
N THR A 714 5.63 -30.98 10.20
CA THR A 714 5.57 -31.83 11.39
C THR A 714 6.97 -31.97 11.96
N ARG A 715 7.14 -31.64 13.24
CA ARG A 715 8.32 -31.94 14.05
C ARG A 715 8.03 -33.19 14.86
N GLN A 716 8.87 -34.20 14.70
CA GLN A 716 8.85 -35.43 15.50
C GLN A 716 10.28 -35.89 15.76
N ASP A 717 10.66 -36.04 17.03
CA ASP A 717 11.97 -36.52 17.48
C ASP A 717 13.14 -35.74 16.82
N GLY A 718 13.03 -34.41 16.78
CA GLY A 718 13.98 -33.49 16.16
C GLY A 718 13.98 -33.48 14.63
N LYS A 719 13.19 -34.32 13.96
CA LYS A 719 13.09 -34.35 12.49
C LYS A 719 11.89 -33.54 12.01
N LEU A 720 12.14 -32.72 10.99
CA LEU A 720 11.10 -31.96 10.30
C LEU A 720 10.70 -32.68 9.01
N SER A 721 9.41 -32.93 8.85
CA SER A 721 8.79 -33.40 7.61
C SER A 721 7.76 -32.39 7.11
N ALA A 722 7.49 -32.42 5.81
CA ALA A 722 6.55 -31.51 5.16
C ALA A 722 5.65 -32.30 4.22
N VAL A 723 4.34 -32.11 4.34
CA VAL A 723 3.34 -32.83 3.58
C VAL A 723 2.30 -31.84 3.02
N ARG A 724 1.68 -32.16 1.89
CA ARG A 724 0.64 -31.33 1.27
C ARG A 724 -0.71 -32.06 1.29
N ARG A 725 -1.76 -31.39 1.78
CA ARG A 725 -3.10 -31.97 1.91
C ARG A 725 -4.20 -31.05 1.39
N PRO A 726 -5.06 -31.47 0.45
CA PRO A 726 -6.29 -30.74 0.13
C PRO A 726 -7.29 -30.81 1.29
N TYR A 727 -8.30 -29.95 1.28
CA TYR A 727 -9.35 -29.96 2.30
C TYR A 727 -10.12 -31.29 2.37
N SER A 728 -10.32 -31.95 1.23
CA SER A 728 -10.95 -33.27 1.11
C SER A 728 -10.26 -34.34 1.97
N ASP A 729 -8.93 -34.26 2.10
CA ASP A 729 -8.15 -35.18 2.93
C ASP A 729 -8.43 -35.02 4.43
N PHE A 730 -8.69 -33.80 4.89
CA PHE A 730 -9.09 -33.56 6.28
C PHE A 730 -10.48 -34.14 6.56
N VAL A 731 -11.42 -34.00 5.62
CA VAL A 731 -12.76 -34.60 5.71
C VAL A 731 -12.67 -36.13 5.71
N PHE A 732 -11.79 -36.69 4.88
CA PHE A 732 -11.50 -38.13 4.86
C PHE A 732 -10.96 -38.59 6.22
N LEU A 733 -9.95 -37.90 6.76
CA LEU A 733 -9.36 -38.21 8.06
C LEU A 733 -10.41 -38.16 9.18
N GLN A 734 -11.22 -37.10 9.24
CA GLN A 734 -12.31 -36.98 10.21
C GLN A 734 -13.28 -38.15 10.12
N LYS A 735 -13.74 -38.48 8.89
CA LYS A 735 -14.73 -39.52 8.67
C LYS A 735 -14.23 -40.88 9.16
N TRP A 736 -12.99 -41.25 8.84
CA TRP A 736 -12.45 -42.56 9.16
C TRP A 736 -11.98 -42.70 10.61
N LEU A 737 -11.46 -41.65 11.23
CA LEU A 737 -11.19 -41.66 12.68
C LEU A 737 -12.49 -41.81 13.49
N ALA A 738 -13.55 -41.06 13.11
CA ALA A 738 -14.86 -41.19 13.75
C ALA A 738 -15.52 -42.56 13.49
N HIS A 739 -15.23 -43.19 12.35
CA HIS A 739 -15.71 -44.53 12.05
C HIS A 739 -14.96 -45.61 12.87
N GLU A 740 -13.66 -45.45 13.13
CA GLU A 740 -12.89 -46.36 14.00
C GLU A 740 -13.26 -46.21 15.49
N GLN A 741 -13.52 -44.99 15.94
CA GLN A 741 -13.80 -44.66 17.34
C GLN A 741 -15.05 -43.76 17.46
N PRO A 742 -16.27 -44.34 17.39
CA PRO A 742 -17.52 -43.56 17.36
C PRO A 742 -17.90 -42.91 18.69
N LEU A 743 -17.31 -43.35 19.80
CA LEU A 743 -17.60 -42.85 21.15
C LEU A 743 -16.57 -41.83 21.66
N SER A 744 -15.49 -41.61 20.92
CA SER A 744 -14.50 -40.57 21.23
C SER A 744 -15.04 -39.20 20.80
N TRP A 745 -14.71 -38.15 21.55
CA TRP A 745 -15.10 -36.80 21.21
C TRP A 745 -14.22 -36.30 20.06
N PHE A 746 -14.86 -35.76 19.01
CA PHE A 746 -14.14 -35.41 17.78
C PHE A 746 -14.33 -33.93 17.44
N PRO A 747 -13.25 -33.20 17.07
CA PRO A 747 -13.38 -31.82 16.60
C PRO A 747 -14.10 -31.79 15.25
N ALA A 748 -15.23 -31.08 15.16
CA ALA A 748 -15.98 -30.96 13.93
C ALA A 748 -15.30 -30.01 12.93
N LEU A 749 -15.13 -30.44 11.67
CA LEU A 749 -14.74 -29.56 10.58
C LEU A 749 -15.97 -28.80 10.06
N MET A 750 -15.83 -27.49 9.88
CA MET A 750 -16.87 -26.66 9.28
C MET A 750 -16.78 -26.70 7.76
N THR A 751 -17.91 -26.67 7.05
CA THR A 751 -17.91 -26.49 5.59
C THR A 751 -17.24 -25.15 5.25
N PRO A 752 -16.09 -25.14 4.54
CA PRO A 752 -15.37 -23.92 4.30
C PRO A 752 -16.00 -23.14 3.14
N THR A 753 -16.05 -21.82 3.27
CA THR A 753 -16.31 -20.94 2.13
C THR A 753 -15.14 -21.05 1.16
N ASN A 754 -15.39 -21.20 -0.14
CA ASN A 754 -14.31 -21.28 -1.13
C ASN A 754 -13.56 -19.92 -1.19
N PRO A 755 -12.27 -19.85 -0.86
CA PRO A 755 -11.53 -18.58 -0.90
C PRO A 755 -11.39 -18.02 -2.31
N PHE A 756 -11.48 -18.86 -3.36
CA PHE A 756 -11.40 -18.47 -4.77
C PHE A 756 -12.77 -18.21 -5.42
N ALA A 757 -13.83 -18.10 -4.63
CA ALA A 757 -15.16 -17.95 -5.19
C ALA A 757 -15.32 -16.66 -6.02
N ILE A 758 -14.52 -15.63 -5.69
CA ILE A 758 -14.26 -14.47 -6.54
C ILE A 758 -12.83 -14.61 -7.12
N PRO A 759 -12.66 -14.92 -8.42
CA PRO A 759 -11.37 -15.37 -8.98
C PRO A 759 -10.25 -14.34 -8.92
N HIS A 760 -10.58 -13.06 -9.03
CA HIS A 760 -9.58 -11.98 -9.13
C HIS A 760 -8.94 -11.61 -7.78
N ARG A 761 -9.52 -12.06 -6.66
CA ARG A 761 -9.04 -11.78 -5.31
C ARG A 761 -9.39 -12.94 -4.38
N PRO A 762 -8.51 -13.94 -4.20
CA PRO A 762 -8.75 -14.96 -3.19
C PRO A 762 -8.85 -14.29 -1.82
N SER A 763 -9.92 -14.61 -1.07
CA SER A 763 -10.10 -14.05 0.27
C SER A 763 -9.03 -14.61 1.21
N ARG A 764 -8.13 -13.74 1.64
CA ARG A 764 -7.00 -14.10 2.52
C ARG A 764 -7.47 -14.33 3.94
N GLU A 765 -8.50 -13.63 4.37
CA GLU A 765 -9.14 -13.77 5.66
C GLU A 765 -9.85 -15.13 5.76
N ILE A 766 -10.48 -15.60 4.67
CA ILE A 766 -11.00 -16.97 4.61
C ILE A 766 -9.86 -17.98 4.71
N LEU A 767 -8.78 -17.81 3.94
CA LEU A 767 -7.62 -18.70 4.01
C LEU A 767 -7.01 -18.74 5.42
N HIS A 768 -6.85 -17.59 6.07
CA HIS A 768 -6.35 -17.48 7.43
C HIS A 768 -7.30 -18.14 8.44
N ALA A 769 -8.62 -17.95 8.29
CA ALA A 769 -9.61 -18.62 9.12
C ALA A 769 -9.59 -20.15 8.91
N MET A 770 -9.39 -20.62 7.68
CA MET A 770 -9.20 -22.04 7.37
C MET A 770 -7.92 -22.57 8.02
N HIS A 771 -6.77 -21.88 7.87
CA HIS A 771 -5.51 -22.25 8.51
C HIS A 771 -5.66 -22.41 10.02
N LEU A 772 -6.23 -21.40 10.67
CA LEU A 772 -6.42 -21.42 12.12
C LEU A 772 -7.30 -22.59 12.56
N ARG A 773 -8.45 -22.80 11.93
CA ARG A 773 -9.37 -23.88 12.28
C ARG A 773 -8.79 -25.27 12.02
N LEU A 774 -8.06 -25.44 10.92
CA LEU A 774 -7.37 -26.69 10.62
C LEU A 774 -6.19 -26.94 11.57
N ASN A 775 -5.47 -25.90 11.99
CA ASN A 775 -4.45 -26.01 13.03
C ASN A 775 -5.04 -26.39 14.38
N LEU A 776 -6.18 -25.78 14.77
CA LEU A 776 -6.91 -26.17 15.97
C LEU A 776 -7.40 -27.63 15.91
N PHE A 777 -7.88 -28.06 14.75
CA PHE A 777 -8.27 -29.44 14.48
C PHE A 777 -7.09 -30.40 14.70
N LEU A 778 -5.94 -30.15 14.07
CA LEU A 778 -4.75 -30.99 14.21
C LEU A 778 -4.20 -30.97 15.64
N ARG A 779 -4.15 -29.80 16.28
CA ARG A 779 -3.74 -29.63 17.69
C ARG A 779 -4.64 -30.44 18.62
N THR A 780 -5.95 -30.40 18.41
CA THR A 780 -6.91 -31.17 19.20
C THR A 780 -6.68 -32.68 19.04
N LEU A 781 -6.43 -33.17 17.82
CA LEU A 781 -6.11 -34.58 17.58
C LEU A 781 -4.79 -35.01 18.23
N LEU A 782 -3.76 -34.16 18.20
CA LEU A 782 -2.47 -34.43 18.85
C LEU A 782 -2.54 -34.43 20.37
N LEU A 783 -3.44 -33.65 20.97
CA LEU A 783 -3.69 -33.64 22.41
C LEU A 783 -4.66 -34.73 22.86
N HIS A 784 -5.44 -35.31 21.94
CA HIS A 784 -6.44 -36.31 22.26
C HIS A 784 -5.77 -37.62 22.74
N PRO A 785 -6.21 -38.22 23.87
CA PRO A 785 -5.59 -39.43 24.42
C PRO A 785 -5.56 -40.59 23.41
N THR A 786 -6.68 -40.84 22.73
CA THR A 786 -6.84 -41.91 21.74
C THR A 786 -6.21 -41.60 20.37
N PHE A 787 -6.34 -40.37 19.85
CA PHE A 787 -5.89 -40.05 18.49
C PHE A 787 -4.41 -39.61 18.38
N SER A 788 -3.82 -39.11 19.46
CA SER A 788 -2.44 -38.58 19.47
C SER A 788 -1.39 -39.57 18.95
N ASN A 789 -1.62 -40.87 19.12
CA ASN A 789 -0.73 -41.95 18.67
C ASN A 789 -1.39 -42.87 17.63
N HIS A 790 -2.49 -42.44 17.01
CA HIS A 790 -3.24 -43.27 16.08
C HIS A 790 -2.48 -43.45 14.75
N GLU A 791 -2.40 -44.70 14.27
CA GLU A 791 -1.65 -45.05 13.05
C GLU A 791 -2.10 -44.24 11.82
N LEU A 792 -3.43 -44.09 11.63
CA LEU A 792 -4.01 -43.35 10.51
C LEU A 792 -3.60 -41.86 10.52
N LEU A 793 -3.50 -41.24 11.71
CA LEU A 793 -3.11 -39.84 11.83
C LEU A 793 -1.66 -39.63 11.43
N TRP A 794 -0.75 -40.49 11.90
CA TRP A 794 0.68 -40.36 11.62
C TRP A 794 1.06 -40.79 10.20
N GLU A 795 0.42 -41.81 9.65
CA GLU A 795 0.54 -42.12 8.22
C GLU A 795 0.08 -40.90 7.39
N TRP A 796 -1.02 -40.26 7.80
CA TRP A 796 -1.53 -39.07 7.13
C TRP A 796 -0.62 -37.84 7.26
N LEU A 797 0.05 -37.65 8.39
CA LEU A 797 0.98 -36.53 8.64
C LEU A 797 2.36 -36.70 7.98
N LEU A 798 2.78 -37.94 7.67
CA LEU A 798 4.15 -38.24 7.25
C LEU A 798 4.28 -38.71 5.79
N VAL A 799 3.29 -39.40 5.23
CA VAL A 799 3.40 -40.02 3.90
C VAL A 799 2.84 -39.12 2.81
N GLN A 800 3.64 -38.64 1.86
CA GLN A 800 3.17 -37.67 0.85
C GLN A 800 1.94 -38.15 0.04
N ASP A 801 1.96 -39.38 -0.48
CA ASP A 801 0.92 -39.92 -1.36
C ASP A 801 0.08 -40.98 -0.65
N ILE A 802 -1.18 -40.65 -0.36
CA ILE A 802 -2.12 -41.52 0.35
C ILE A 802 -3.13 -42.14 -0.63
N SER A 803 -3.34 -43.45 -0.54
CA SER A 803 -4.45 -44.11 -1.23
C SER A 803 -5.69 -44.21 -0.33
N HIS A 804 -6.71 -43.39 -0.62
CA HIS A 804 -7.98 -43.39 0.12
C HIS A 804 -8.69 -44.75 0.13
N THR A 805 -8.60 -45.52 -0.97
CA THR A 805 -9.26 -46.82 -1.09
C THR A 805 -8.61 -47.87 -0.20
N HIS A 806 -7.28 -47.95 -0.21
CA HIS A 806 -6.56 -48.91 0.62
C HIS A 806 -6.71 -48.62 2.10
N LEU A 807 -6.68 -47.34 2.50
CA LEU A 807 -6.94 -46.95 3.88
C LEU A 807 -8.36 -47.31 4.32
N ALA A 808 -9.36 -47.01 3.49
CA ALA A 808 -10.75 -47.37 3.75
C ALA A 808 -10.92 -48.88 3.96
N GLU A 809 -10.38 -49.71 3.06
CA GLU A 809 -10.43 -51.17 3.16
C GLU A 809 -9.72 -51.72 4.40
N ARG A 810 -8.57 -51.12 4.77
CA ARG A 810 -7.82 -51.51 5.97
C ARG A 810 -8.63 -51.21 7.23
N THR A 811 -9.21 -50.01 7.29
CA THR A 811 -10.04 -49.58 8.42
C THR A 811 -11.33 -50.41 8.53
N THR A 812 -12.01 -50.75 7.43
CA THR A 812 -13.21 -51.60 7.48
C THR A 812 -12.88 -53.00 7.98
N LYS A 813 -11.81 -53.63 7.48
CA LYS A 813 -11.35 -54.95 7.95
C LYS A 813 -10.98 -54.95 9.43
N LYS A 814 -10.32 -53.87 9.90
CA LYS A 814 -9.97 -53.71 11.32
C LYS A 814 -11.22 -53.67 12.20
N LEU A 815 -12.29 -53.03 11.75
CA LEU A 815 -13.57 -52.97 12.46
C LEU A 815 -14.35 -54.27 12.40
N GLU A 816 -14.33 -54.98 11.26
CA GLU A 816 -14.92 -56.32 11.14
C GLU A 816 -14.27 -57.29 12.13
N ASN A 817 -12.92 -57.32 12.17
CA ASN A 817 -12.18 -58.13 13.13
C ASN A 817 -12.48 -57.75 14.59
N LYS A 818 -12.73 -56.47 14.88
CA LYS A 818 -13.12 -56.01 16.23
C LYS A 818 -14.53 -56.51 16.58
N LYS A 819 -15.49 -56.40 15.66
CA LYS A 819 -16.86 -56.91 15.87
C LYS A 819 -16.88 -58.41 16.09
N GLU A 820 -16.05 -59.17 15.37
CA GLU A 820 -15.92 -60.61 15.57
C GLU A 820 -15.40 -60.95 16.97
N LYS A 821 -14.36 -60.24 17.45
CA LYS A 821 -13.86 -60.38 18.82
C LYS A 821 -14.90 -60.02 19.88
N ASP A 822 -15.63 -58.92 19.69
CA ASP A 822 -16.65 -58.47 20.65
C ASP A 822 -17.81 -59.49 20.76
N LEU A 823 -18.07 -60.29 19.71
CA LEU A 823 -19.07 -61.36 19.74
C LEU A 823 -18.60 -62.63 20.50
N GLU A 824 -17.29 -62.80 20.71
CA GLU A 824 -16.74 -63.94 21.48
C GLU A 824 -16.92 -63.76 23.00
N GLU A 825 -17.05 -62.53 23.48
CA GLU A 825 -17.27 -62.23 24.90
C GLU A 825 -18.75 -62.37 25.28
N TYR A 826 -19.04 -63.09 26.38
CA TYR A 826 -20.40 -63.34 26.83
C TYR A 826 -20.77 -62.41 28.01
N ILE A 827 -21.45 -61.30 27.72
CA ILE A 827 -21.93 -60.33 28.72
C ILE A 827 -23.43 -60.09 28.54
N ILE A 828 -24.19 -60.16 29.66
CA ILE A 828 -25.61 -59.77 29.73
C ILE A 828 -25.77 -58.87 30.94
N LEU A 829 -26.24 -57.64 30.73
CA LEU A 829 -26.42 -56.66 31.80
C LEU A 829 -27.72 -56.92 32.56
N GLY A 830 -27.63 -56.95 33.90
CA GLY A 830 -28.80 -56.95 34.78
C GLY A 830 -29.34 -55.54 35.06
N GLU A 831 -30.57 -55.43 35.58
CA GLU A 831 -31.15 -54.15 36.03
C GLU A 831 -30.25 -53.32 36.97
N PRO A 832 -29.61 -53.87 38.02
CA PRO A 832 -28.77 -53.03 38.90
C PRO A 832 -27.56 -52.43 38.16
N GLU A 833 -26.95 -53.17 37.23
CA GLU A 833 -25.83 -52.68 36.43
C GLU A 833 -26.29 -51.62 35.43
N MET A 834 -27.47 -51.79 34.83
CA MET A 834 -28.06 -50.78 33.94
C MET A 834 -28.34 -49.47 34.68
N ASP A 835 -28.88 -49.55 35.90
CA ASP A 835 -29.15 -48.37 36.74
C ASP A 835 -27.86 -47.65 37.15
N GLU A 836 -26.79 -48.39 37.46
CA GLU A 836 -25.46 -47.82 37.75
C GLU A 836 -24.87 -47.08 36.54
N ILE A 837 -24.94 -47.69 35.35
CA ILE A 837 -24.48 -47.06 34.10
C ILE A 837 -25.31 -45.81 33.81
N GLU A 838 -26.63 -45.89 33.93
CA GLU A 838 -27.55 -44.78 33.71
C GLU A 838 -27.27 -43.62 34.67
N GLY A 839 -27.03 -43.92 35.96
CA GLY A 839 -26.67 -42.93 36.98
C GLY A 839 -25.34 -42.23 36.68
N PHE A 840 -24.29 -43.00 36.33
CA PHE A 840 -22.99 -42.46 35.94
C PHE A 840 -23.09 -41.54 34.70
N VAL A 841 -23.71 -42.03 33.62
CA VAL A 841 -23.82 -41.30 32.36
C VAL A 841 -24.68 -40.05 32.51
N SER A 842 -25.78 -40.13 33.26
CA SER A 842 -26.66 -38.98 33.52
C SER A 842 -25.93 -37.88 34.30
N HIS A 843 -25.14 -38.24 35.31
CA HIS A 843 -24.32 -37.29 36.04
C HIS A 843 -23.25 -36.64 35.13
N ALA A 844 -22.53 -37.44 34.34
CA ALA A 844 -21.53 -36.94 33.40
C ALA A 844 -22.16 -35.98 32.36
N LEU A 845 -23.32 -36.32 31.81
CA LEU A 845 -24.03 -35.50 30.85
C LEU A 845 -24.47 -34.17 31.46
N GLN A 846 -24.93 -34.15 32.71
CA GLN A 846 -25.25 -32.91 33.43
C GLN A 846 -24.02 -32.01 33.59
N GLN A 847 -22.87 -32.56 33.97
CA GLN A 847 -21.64 -31.79 34.14
C GLN A 847 -21.12 -31.22 32.82
N VAL A 848 -21.08 -32.04 31.77
CA VAL A 848 -20.64 -31.61 30.43
C VAL A 848 -21.61 -30.58 29.85
N ASP A 849 -22.93 -30.69 30.08
CA ASP A 849 -23.90 -29.70 29.60
C ASP A 849 -23.74 -28.32 30.28
N LEU A 850 -23.39 -28.28 31.58
CA LEU A 850 -23.06 -27.02 32.26
C LEU A 850 -21.83 -26.35 31.62
N MET A 851 -20.78 -27.13 31.37
CA MET A 851 -19.54 -26.69 30.74
C MET A 851 -19.75 -26.22 29.30
N ARG A 852 -20.58 -26.94 28.54
CA ARG A 852 -21.03 -26.61 27.18
C ARG A 852 -21.78 -25.28 27.16
N LYS A 853 -22.72 -25.06 28.08
CA LYS A 853 -23.46 -23.78 28.23
C LYS A 853 -22.53 -22.62 28.59
N ALA A 854 -21.58 -22.83 29.50
CA ALA A 854 -20.62 -21.80 29.90
C ALA A 854 -19.68 -21.41 28.74
N THR A 855 -19.11 -22.40 28.06
CA THR A 855 -18.21 -22.20 26.91
C THR A 855 -18.93 -21.54 25.74
N MET A 856 -20.19 -21.90 25.51
CA MET A 856 -21.04 -21.23 24.53
C MET A 856 -21.26 -19.75 24.84
N ASN A 857 -21.56 -19.40 26.10
CA ASN A 857 -21.72 -17.99 26.49
C ASN A 857 -20.40 -17.21 26.30
N LEU A 858 -19.27 -17.84 26.63
CA LEU A 858 -17.94 -17.26 26.41
C LEU A 858 -17.64 -17.07 24.91
N HIS A 859 -17.99 -18.05 24.06
CA HIS A 859 -17.82 -17.95 22.63
C HIS A 859 -18.62 -16.76 22.07
N GLN A 860 -19.90 -16.63 22.44
CA GLN A 860 -20.73 -15.49 22.02
C GLN A 860 -20.16 -14.14 22.47
N ALA A 861 -19.66 -14.05 23.70
CA ALA A 861 -18.99 -12.86 24.19
C ALA A 861 -17.71 -12.55 23.40
N SER A 862 -16.92 -13.58 23.07
CA SER A 862 -15.69 -13.44 22.28
C SER A 862 -15.97 -12.95 20.86
N VAL A 863 -17.04 -13.43 20.20
CA VAL A 863 -17.44 -12.97 18.87
C VAL A 863 -17.91 -11.51 18.91
N LYS A 864 -18.70 -11.13 19.93
CA LYS A 864 -19.08 -9.72 20.14
C LYS A 864 -17.86 -8.83 20.31
N LEU A 865 -16.86 -9.28 21.09
CA LEU A 865 -15.59 -8.57 21.25
C LEU A 865 -14.82 -8.43 19.94
N CYS A 866 -14.80 -9.46 19.09
CA CYS A 866 -14.18 -9.40 17.76
C CYS A 866 -14.80 -8.32 16.89
N ASN A 867 -16.13 -8.28 16.83
CA ASN A 867 -16.87 -7.30 16.04
C ASN A 867 -16.66 -5.88 16.59
N ALA A 868 -16.76 -5.70 17.91
CA ALA A 868 -16.53 -4.41 18.56
C ALA A 868 -15.09 -3.89 18.38
N HIS A 869 -14.08 -4.77 18.44
CA HIS A 869 -12.68 -4.40 18.23
C HIS A 869 -12.45 -3.88 16.79
N ARG A 870 -13.13 -4.47 15.80
CA ARG A 870 -13.08 -4.00 14.41
C ARG A 870 -13.72 -2.62 14.24
N ASP A 871 -14.90 -2.42 14.82
CA ASP A 871 -15.59 -1.12 14.79
C ASP A 871 -14.76 -0.04 15.49
N TYR A 872 -14.08 -0.40 16.58
CA TYR A 872 -13.16 0.48 17.28
C TYR A 872 -11.94 0.88 16.43
N CYS A 873 -11.34 -0.05 15.67
CA CYS A 873 -10.27 0.27 14.73
C CYS A 873 -10.72 1.26 13.64
N LYS A 874 -11.92 1.06 13.08
CA LYS A 874 -12.48 1.96 12.07
C LYS A 874 -12.77 3.34 12.61
N SER A 875 -13.19 3.43 13.87
CA SER A 875 -13.46 4.70 14.55
C SER A 875 -12.21 5.59 14.60
N TRP A 876 -11.01 5.02 14.75
CA TRP A 876 -9.75 5.77 14.68
C TRP A 876 -9.45 6.34 13.28
N MET A 877 -9.78 5.58 12.23
CA MET A 877 -9.62 6.05 10.85
C MET A 877 -10.59 7.18 10.52
N LEU A 878 -11.85 7.07 10.96
CA LEU A 878 -12.84 8.15 10.86
C LEU A 878 -12.40 9.39 11.65
N MET A 879 -11.86 9.20 12.87
CA MET A 879 -11.33 10.30 13.67
C MET A 879 -10.17 11.00 12.95
N LYS A 880 -9.30 10.23 12.30
CA LYS A 880 -8.22 10.79 11.48
C LYS A 880 -8.75 11.63 10.30
N GLU A 881 -9.76 11.14 9.59
CA GLU A 881 -10.42 11.90 8.51
C GLU A 881 -11.01 13.22 9.04
N THR A 882 -11.73 13.20 10.16
CA THR A 882 -12.25 14.44 10.78
C THR A 882 -11.16 15.43 11.19
N VAL A 883 -9.97 14.94 11.57
CA VAL A 883 -8.85 15.80 11.91
C VAL A 883 -8.17 16.37 10.67
N ASP A 884 -8.08 15.59 9.59
CA ASP A 884 -7.54 16.06 8.31
C ASP A 884 -8.42 17.19 7.71
N GLU A 885 -9.75 17.13 7.86
CA GLU A 885 -10.68 18.19 7.44
C GLU A 885 -10.42 19.54 8.14
N LEU A 886 -9.86 19.53 9.36
CA LEU A 886 -9.49 20.76 10.07
C LEU A 886 -8.39 21.57 9.38
N LYS A 887 -7.64 20.96 8.44
CA LYS A 887 -6.62 21.65 7.63
C LYS A 887 -7.23 22.62 6.62
N GLU A 888 -8.46 22.37 6.18
CA GLU A 888 -9.12 23.17 5.14
C GLU A 888 -9.79 24.45 5.69
N ILE A 889 -9.72 24.67 7.01
CA ILE A 889 -10.31 25.84 7.66
C ILE A 889 -9.36 27.05 7.53
N PRO A 890 -9.77 28.15 6.85
CA PRO A 890 -8.93 29.34 6.67
C PRO A 890 -8.50 29.95 8.02
N GLY A 891 -7.21 30.26 8.17
CA GLY A 891 -6.63 30.87 9.37
C GLY A 891 -5.89 29.92 10.33
N THR A 892 -5.65 28.67 9.91
CA THR A 892 -4.97 27.63 10.71
C THR A 892 -3.49 27.41 10.36
N SER A 893 -2.86 28.28 9.55
CA SER A 893 -1.45 28.13 9.10
C SER A 893 -0.42 27.90 10.22
N PRO A 894 -0.53 28.44 11.46
CA PRO A 894 0.41 28.11 12.54
C PRO A 894 0.19 26.72 13.17
N ARG A 895 -0.89 26.02 12.80
CA ARG A 895 -1.35 24.75 13.41
C ARG A 895 -1.35 23.57 12.44
N GLU A 896 -0.98 23.76 11.18
CA GLU A 896 -0.90 22.68 10.19
C GLU A 896 0.01 21.54 10.65
N ASN A 897 1.15 21.86 11.28
CA ASN A 897 2.06 20.87 11.87
C ASN A 897 1.42 20.08 13.02
N ILE A 898 0.61 20.73 13.86
CA ILE A 898 -0.12 20.09 14.98
C ILE A 898 -1.18 19.15 14.43
N ILE A 899 -1.94 19.57 13.41
CA ILE A 899 -2.97 18.76 12.77
C ILE A 899 -2.34 17.58 12.02
N ALA A 900 -1.22 17.78 11.33
CA ALA A 900 -0.45 16.70 10.69
C ALA A 900 0.09 15.69 11.73
N ASN A 901 0.59 16.17 12.87
CA ASN A 901 1.04 15.31 13.97
C ASN A 901 -0.13 14.53 14.60
N LEU A 902 -1.29 15.15 14.81
CA LEU A 902 -2.51 14.47 15.30
C LEU A 902 -2.99 13.41 14.31
N SER A 903 -3.05 13.74 13.02
CA SER A 903 -3.44 12.80 11.96
C SER A 903 -2.48 11.61 11.90
N SER A 904 -1.16 11.85 11.95
CA SER A 904 -0.16 10.78 12.01
C SER A 904 -0.27 9.93 13.29
N ALA A 905 -0.57 10.57 14.42
CA ALA A 905 -0.78 9.89 15.70
C ALA A 905 -2.01 8.97 15.65
N MET A 906 -3.12 9.44 15.10
CA MET A 906 -4.36 8.65 14.96
C MET A 906 -4.18 7.46 14.02
N VAL A 907 -3.43 7.62 12.92
CA VAL A 907 -3.04 6.49 12.05
C VAL A 907 -2.22 5.48 12.83
N THR A 908 -1.21 5.94 13.59
CA THR A 908 -0.34 5.06 14.37
C THR A 908 -1.16 4.28 15.41
N LEU A 909 -2.03 4.95 16.16
CA LEU A 909 -2.90 4.32 17.14
C LEU A 909 -3.88 3.33 16.48
N GLY A 910 -4.52 3.73 15.37
CA GLY A 910 -5.41 2.88 14.59
C GLY A 910 -4.70 1.64 14.05
N ASP A 911 -3.48 1.79 13.54
CA ASP A 911 -2.65 0.70 13.04
C ASP A 911 -2.22 -0.25 14.17
N THR A 912 -1.81 0.27 15.33
CA THR A 912 -1.50 -0.55 16.53
C THR A 912 -2.68 -1.45 16.93
N PHE A 913 -3.91 -0.96 16.78
CA PHE A 913 -5.12 -1.77 16.97
C PHE A 913 -5.42 -2.72 15.79
N ARG A 914 -5.12 -2.32 14.55
CA ARG A 914 -5.37 -3.10 13.32
C ARG A 914 -4.42 -4.28 13.13
N ILE A 915 -3.11 -4.08 13.30
CA ILE A 915 -2.05 -5.10 13.13
C ILE A 915 -2.31 -6.31 14.05
N ASN A 916 -2.94 -6.06 15.20
CA ASN A 916 -3.22 -7.05 16.23
C ASN A 916 -4.67 -7.56 16.24
N ASN A 917 -5.46 -7.30 15.18
CA ASN A 917 -6.84 -7.77 15.00
C ASN A 917 -7.01 -9.30 15.12
N SER A 918 -5.93 -10.08 14.99
CA SER A 918 -5.95 -11.52 15.14
C SER A 918 -6.21 -11.98 16.58
N SER A 919 -5.94 -11.19 17.63
CA SER A 919 -6.02 -11.71 19.01
C SER A 919 -7.44 -12.08 19.46
N PRO A 920 -8.47 -11.23 19.31
CA PRO A 920 -9.84 -11.61 19.67
C PRO A 920 -10.39 -12.72 18.78
N PHE A 921 -10.12 -12.66 17.47
CA PHE A 921 -10.58 -13.65 16.49
C PHE A 921 -9.96 -15.02 16.72
N VAL A 922 -8.65 -15.07 16.99
CA VAL A 922 -7.97 -16.31 17.32
C VAL A 922 -8.57 -16.92 18.58
N PHE A 923 -8.76 -16.10 19.62
CA PHE A 923 -9.40 -16.54 20.85
C PHE A 923 -10.81 -17.07 20.61
N SER A 924 -11.63 -16.41 19.79
CA SER A 924 -12.99 -16.90 19.50
C SER A 924 -13.01 -18.27 18.81
N CYS A 925 -12.07 -18.53 17.89
CA CYS A 925 -11.90 -19.85 17.28
C CYS A 925 -11.41 -20.92 18.27
N TYR A 926 -10.53 -20.57 19.23
CA TYR A 926 -10.15 -21.51 20.31
C TYR A 926 -11.37 -21.90 21.14
N ILE A 927 -12.20 -20.93 21.55
CA ILE A 927 -13.42 -21.21 22.32
C ILE A 927 -14.46 -21.98 21.48
N GLU A 928 -14.56 -21.70 20.17
CA GLU A 928 -15.37 -22.47 19.21
C GLU A 928 -14.96 -23.96 19.22
N SER A 929 -13.65 -24.23 19.18
CA SER A 929 -13.11 -25.60 19.22
C SER A 929 -13.47 -26.31 20.54
N LEU A 930 -13.35 -25.62 21.68
CA LEU A 930 -13.74 -26.13 22.99
C LEU A 930 -15.24 -26.44 23.07
N GLN A 931 -16.07 -25.56 22.51
CA GLN A 931 -17.51 -25.79 22.42
C GLN A 931 -17.82 -27.05 21.59
N ASN A 932 -17.19 -27.20 20.43
CA ASN A 932 -17.37 -28.37 19.56
C ASN A 932 -16.98 -29.68 20.27
N MET A 933 -15.90 -29.68 21.07
CA MET A 933 -15.52 -30.84 21.89
C MET A 933 -16.60 -31.18 22.92
N ALA A 934 -17.16 -30.17 23.61
CA ALA A 934 -18.22 -30.37 24.59
C ALA A 934 -19.53 -30.86 23.95
N ASP A 935 -19.90 -30.34 22.78
CA ASP A 935 -21.06 -30.79 22.00
C ASP A 935 -20.87 -32.27 21.55
N ALA A 936 -19.70 -32.63 21.03
CA ALA A 936 -19.37 -34.00 20.64
C ALA A 936 -19.40 -34.98 21.83
N THR A 937 -18.85 -34.57 22.97
CA THR A 937 -18.89 -35.37 24.21
C THR A 937 -20.32 -35.59 24.70
N THR A 938 -21.17 -34.56 24.61
CA THR A 938 -22.59 -34.66 24.99
C THR A 938 -23.33 -35.66 24.11
N LEU A 939 -23.07 -35.64 22.80
CA LEU A 939 -23.65 -36.62 21.86
C LEU A 939 -23.18 -38.05 22.14
N ALA A 940 -21.90 -38.24 22.42
CA ALA A 940 -21.34 -39.56 22.76
C ALA A 940 -21.94 -40.11 24.06
N LEU A 941 -22.14 -39.27 25.08
CA LEU A 941 -22.77 -39.64 26.36
C LEU A 941 -24.27 -39.96 26.23
N ALA A 942 -24.96 -39.44 25.22
CA ALA A 942 -26.37 -39.76 25.01
C ALA A 942 -26.58 -41.19 24.45
N HIS A 943 -25.57 -41.78 23.82
CA HIS A 943 -25.67 -43.07 23.14
C HIS A 943 -25.97 -44.26 24.09
N PRO A 944 -25.26 -44.46 25.22
CA PRO A 944 -25.59 -45.52 26.16
C PRO A 944 -27.00 -45.43 26.74
N LEU A 945 -27.50 -44.21 27.00
CA LEU A 945 -28.87 -44.01 27.52
C LEU A 945 -29.92 -44.50 26.51
N ALA A 946 -29.73 -44.20 25.23
CA ALA A 946 -30.59 -44.70 24.17
C ALA A 946 -30.51 -46.24 24.07
N GLN A 947 -29.30 -46.80 24.16
CA GLN A 947 -29.10 -48.26 24.14
C GLN A 947 -29.75 -48.95 25.34
N ILE A 948 -29.63 -48.42 26.56
CA ILE A 948 -30.28 -48.97 27.77
C ILE A 948 -31.81 -48.95 27.62
N SER A 949 -32.37 -47.86 27.09
CA SER A 949 -33.81 -47.79 26.83
C SER A 949 -34.27 -48.85 25.83
N HIS A 950 -33.47 -49.09 24.77
CA HIS A 950 -33.74 -50.13 23.78
C HIS A 950 -33.56 -51.53 24.38
N LEU A 951 -32.55 -51.74 25.21
CA LEU A 951 -32.27 -52.99 25.92
C LEU A 951 -33.43 -53.39 26.83
N ARG A 952 -33.96 -52.46 27.63
CA ARG A 952 -35.16 -52.69 28.47
C ARG A 952 -36.38 -53.08 27.63
N LEU A 953 -36.60 -52.43 26.49
CA LEU A 953 -37.69 -52.81 25.56
C LEU A 953 -37.52 -54.23 25.00
N GLN A 954 -36.30 -54.62 24.62
CA GLN A 954 -36.03 -55.97 24.13
C GLN A 954 -36.17 -57.01 25.24
N GLN A 955 -35.74 -56.72 26.48
CA GLN A 955 -35.93 -57.60 27.63
C GLN A 955 -37.43 -57.80 27.94
N MET A 956 -38.25 -56.74 27.89
CA MET A 956 -39.72 -56.87 28.02
C MET A 956 -40.33 -57.71 26.91
N LEU A 957 -39.87 -57.54 25.67
CA LEU A 957 -40.31 -58.35 24.53
C LEU A 957 -39.93 -59.83 24.71
N LEU A 958 -38.72 -60.12 25.19
CA LEU A 958 -38.27 -61.47 25.46
C LEU A 958 -39.16 -62.17 26.48
N VAL A 959 -39.48 -61.52 27.61
CA VAL A 959 -40.37 -62.05 28.65
C VAL A 959 -41.76 -62.37 28.05
N LYS A 960 -42.30 -61.47 27.21
CA LYS A 960 -43.58 -61.70 26.53
C LYS A 960 -43.53 -62.88 25.56
N LEU A 961 -42.50 -62.97 24.72
CA LEU A 961 -42.33 -64.07 23.77
C LEU A 961 -42.14 -65.42 24.47
N GLN A 962 -41.43 -65.44 25.59
CA GLN A 962 -41.28 -66.63 26.44
C GLN A 962 -42.62 -67.05 27.04
N ALA A 963 -43.40 -66.10 27.58
CA ALA A 963 -44.75 -66.37 28.07
C ALA A 963 -45.69 -66.90 26.97
N ASP A 964 -45.65 -66.30 25.77
CA ASP A 964 -46.41 -66.75 24.60
C ASP A 964 -45.99 -68.17 24.18
N ALA A 965 -44.69 -68.49 24.20
CA ALA A 965 -44.17 -69.82 23.89
C ALA A 965 -44.64 -70.88 24.91
N VAL A 966 -44.66 -70.54 26.20
CA VAL A 966 -45.17 -71.42 27.28
C VAL A 966 -46.68 -71.63 27.11
N ALA A 967 -47.45 -70.56 26.91
CA ALA A 967 -48.90 -70.64 26.70
C ALA A 967 -49.27 -71.46 25.45
N LEU A 968 -48.47 -71.37 24.38
CA LEU A 968 -48.59 -72.18 23.17
C LEU A 968 -48.06 -73.61 23.34
N SER A 969 -47.32 -73.92 24.41
CA SER A 969 -46.87 -75.27 24.74
C SER A 969 -47.88 -76.02 25.62
N GLU A 970 -48.57 -75.32 26.52
CA GLU A 970 -49.46 -75.92 27.53
C GLU A 970 -50.87 -76.30 27.04
N LYS A 971 -51.36 -75.75 25.92
CA LYS A 971 -52.69 -76.09 25.38
C LYS A 971 -52.74 -77.53 24.82
N LYS A 972 -53.45 -78.48 25.46
CA LYS A 972 -53.66 -79.85 24.92
C LYS A 972 -55.00 -79.96 24.17
N THR A 973 -54.99 -80.03 22.82
CA THR A 973 -56.19 -80.40 22.02
C THR A 973 -55.84 -80.94 20.62
N PHE A 974 -56.83 -81.63 20.01
CA PHE A 974 -56.85 -82.67 18.95
C PHE A 974 -55.95 -82.58 17.67
N ARG A 975 -55.84 -83.76 17.03
CA ARG A 975 -54.80 -84.32 16.12
C ARG A 975 -54.55 -83.65 14.75
N ASP A 976 -55.31 -82.64 14.31
CA ASP A 976 -55.20 -82.09 12.94
C ASP A 976 -54.56 -80.69 12.85
N PHE A 977 -54.19 -80.06 13.98
CA PHE A 977 -53.55 -78.72 14.03
C PHE A 977 -52.06 -78.73 14.43
N PHE A 978 -51.46 -79.91 14.60
CA PHE A 978 -50.10 -80.04 15.13
C PHE A 978 -49.03 -79.42 14.23
N HIS A 979 -49.18 -79.49 12.90
CA HIS A 979 -48.13 -79.07 11.98
C HIS A 979 -47.98 -77.54 11.86
N ASP A 980 -49.09 -76.79 11.91
CA ASP A 980 -49.04 -75.32 11.88
C ASP A 980 -48.66 -74.74 13.24
N ARG A 981 -49.03 -75.40 14.35
CA ARG A 981 -48.58 -75.02 15.69
C ARG A 981 -47.09 -75.28 15.91
N GLU A 982 -46.54 -76.38 15.38
CA GLU A 982 -45.09 -76.62 15.41
C GLU A 982 -44.30 -75.60 14.59
N LYS A 983 -44.88 -75.09 13.48
CA LYS A 983 -44.29 -73.98 12.73
C LYS A 983 -44.34 -72.70 13.54
N GLU A 984 -45.47 -72.39 14.18
CA GLU A 984 -45.65 -71.20 15.01
C GLU A 984 -44.74 -71.19 16.24
N ILE A 985 -44.61 -72.33 16.94
CA ILE A 985 -43.65 -72.53 18.04
C ILE A 985 -42.21 -72.37 17.54
N ARG A 986 -41.87 -72.92 16.35
CA ARG A 986 -40.53 -72.71 15.75
C ARG A 986 -40.28 -71.24 15.42
N LEU A 987 -41.28 -70.53 14.94
CA LEU A 987 -41.18 -69.12 14.58
C LEU A 987 -40.99 -68.24 15.82
N ILE A 988 -41.72 -68.53 16.91
CA ILE A 988 -41.53 -67.86 18.20
C ILE A 988 -40.18 -68.21 18.82
N LYS A 989 -39.73 -69.47 18.78
CA LYS A 989 -38.40 -69.87 19.24
C LYS A 989 -37.28 -69.19 18.45
N ASN A 990 -37.41 -69.09 17.12
CA ASN A 990 -36.47 -68.31 16.31
C ASN A 990 -36.47 -66.84 16.71
N ARG A 991 -37.64 -66.26 16.99
CA ARG A 991 -37.74 -64.85 17.41
C ARG A 991 -37.18 -64.62 18.81
N ILE A 992 -37.36 -65.57 19.74
CA ILE A 992 -36.70 -65.59 21.05
C ILE A 992 -35.19 -65.59 20.84
N HIS A 993 -34.65 -66.50 20.02
CA HIS A 993 -33.21 -66.58 19.77
C HIS A 993 -32.64 -65.29 19.16
N ILE A 994 -33.33 -64.68 18.20
CA ILE A 994 -32.95 -63.39 17.62
C ILE A 994 -32.95 -62.29 18.70
N THR A 995 -33.98 -62.24 19.53
CA THR A 995 -34.12 -61.24 20.61
C THR A 995 -33.05 -61.43 21.69
N GLU A 996 -32.73 -62.67 22.06
CA GLU A 996 -31.64 -62.99 23.00
C GLU A 996 -30.27 -62.56 22.46
N ASN A 997 -30.00 -62.81 21.18
CA ASN A 997 -28.77 -62.36 20.55
C ASN A 997 -28.71 -60.83 20.46
N GLU A 998 -29.84 -60.15 20.22
CA GLU A 998 -29.92 -58.69 20.21
C GLU A 998 -29.68 -58.10 21.60
N ILE A 999 -30.28 -58.68 22.65
CA ILE A 999 -30.05 -58.29 24.05
C ILE A 999 -28.58 -58.46 24.43
N ARG A 1000 -27.97 -59.58 24.02
CA ARG A 1000 -26.54 -59.83 24.24
C ARG A 1000 -25.69 -58.76 23.53
N ARG A 1001 -25.96 -58.50 22.25
CA ARG A 1001 -25.24 -57.48 21.48
C ARG A 1001 -25.33 -56.11 22.15
N LEU A 1002 -26.54 -55.66 22.48
CA LEU A 1002 -26.78 -54.38 23.13
C LEU A 1002 -26.15 -54.29 24.52
N SER A 1003 -26.17 -55.37 25.30
CA SER A 1003 -25.53 -55.44 26.62
C SER A 1003 -24.01 -55.24 26.51
N MET A 1004 -23.39 -55.95 25.57
CA MET A 1004 -21.97 -55.86 25.29
C MET A 1004 -21.58 -54.46 24.79
N GLU A 1005 -22.31 -53.94 23.80
CA GLU A 1005 -22.10 -52.59 23.27
C GLU A 1005 -22.23 -51.52 24.37
N THR A 1006 -23.24 -51.62 25.23
CA THR A 1006 -23.47 -50.66 26.33
C THR A 1006 -22.34 -50.72 27.35
N LYS A 1007 -21.86 -51.92 27.71
CA LYS A 1007 -20.75 -52.07 28.65
C LYS A 1007 -19.44 -51.53 28.09
N ASN A 1008 -19.13 -51.86 26.84
CA ASN A 1008 -17.96 -51.32 26.14
C ASN A 1008 -18.03 -49.80 25.99
N ALA A 1009 -19.24 -49.27 25.74
CA ALA A 1009 -19.46 -47.85 25.66
C ALA A 1009 -19.20 -47.15 27.01
N GLN A 1010 -19.66 -47.73 28.13
CA GLN A 1010 -19.37 -47.21 29.47
C GLN A 1010 -17.86 -47.11 29.72
N ILE A 1011 -17.11 -48.19 29.45
CA ILE A 1011 -15.66 -48.25 29.70
C ILE A 1011 -14.93 -47.21 28.85
N THR A 1012 -15.27 -47.14 27.57
CA THR A 1012 -14.66 -46.19 26.63
C THR A 1012 -14.99 -44.74 27.00
N LEU A 1013 -16.24 -44.44 27.34
CA LEU A 1013 -16.64 -43.09 27.73
C LEU A 1013 -16.00 -42.66 29.06
N ALA A 1014 -15.81 -43.57 30.00
CA ALA A 1014 -15.13 -43.27 31.25
C ALA A 1014 -13.65 -42.88 31.04
N SER A 1015 -12.93 -43.55 30.12
CA SER A 1015 -11.56 -43.15 29.78
C SER A 1015 -11.52 -41.85 28.98
N GLU A 1016 -12.44 -41.66 28.04
CA GLU A 1016 -12.52 -40.46 27.20
C GLU A 1016 -12.90 -39.20 27.98
N LEU A 1017 -13.78 -39.32 28.98
CA LEU A 1017 -14.18 -38.22 29.87
C LEU A 1017 -12.99 -37.63 30.64
N GLY A 1018 -12.11 -38.50 31.15
CA GLY A 1018 -10.90 -38.06 31.85
C GLY A 1018 -9.98 -37.23 30.95
N GLY A 1019 -9.78 -37.69 29.72
CA GLY A 1019 -8.99 -36.98 28.72
C GLY A 1019 -9.63 -35.66 28.28
N PHE A 1020 -10.96 -35.66 28.07
CA PHE A 1020 -11.72 -34.46 27.73
C PHE A 1020 -11.51 -33.34 28.76
N TYR A 1021 -11.67 -33.64 30.06
CA TYR A 1021 -11.51 -32.62 31.11
C TYR A 1021 -10.09 -32.04 31.12
N GLN A 1022 -9.07 -32.89 31.02
CA GLN A 1022 -7.67 -32.45 31.01
C GLN A 1022 -7.34 -31.56 29.82
N VAL A 1023 -7.71 -31.98 28.61
CA VAL A 1023 -7.43 -31.22 27.38
C VAL A 1023 -8.20 -29.91 27.37
N HIS A 1024 -9.49 -29.94 27.75
CA HIS A 1024 -10.32 -28.75 27.75
C HIS A 1024 -9.85 -27.72 28.80
N GLU A 1025 -9.46 -28.14 30.00
CA GLU A 1025 -8.91 -27.25 31.02
C GLU A 1025 -7.57 -26.63 30.56
N HIS A 1026 -6.68 -27.46 30.01
CA HIS A 1026 -5.37 -27.02 29.53
C HIS A 1026 -5.49 -25.97 28.41
N GLU A 1027 -6.27 -26.27 27.36
CA GLU A 1027 -6.44 -25.37 26.21
C GLU A 1027 -7.20 -24.08 26.58
N LEU A 1028 -8.18 -24.15 27.48
CA LEU A 1028 -8.85 -22.95 27.99
C LEU A 1028 -7.86 -22.06 28.77
N THR A 1029 -7.05 -22.65 29.64
CA THR A 1029 -6.05 -21.91 30.43
C THR A 1029 -5.00 -21.28 29.53
N LEU A 1030 -4.50 -22.02 28.54
CA LEU A 1030 -3.50 -21.55 27.59
C LEU A 1030 -4.04 -20.43 26.70
N SER A 1031 -5.26 -20.56 26.17
CA SER A 1031 -5.90 -19.53 25.36
C SER A 1031 -6.13 -18.24 26.15
N ILE A 1032 -6.56 -18.32 27.42
CA ILE A 1032 -6.70 -17.16 28.32
C ILE A 1032 -5.34 -16.50 28.59
N LYS A 1033 -4.30 -17.28 28.91
CA LYS A 1033 -2.94 -16.74 29.13
C LYS A 1033 -2.41 -16.02 27.90
N ASN A 1034 -2.64 -16.57 26.71
CA ASN A 1034 -2.19 -15.99 25.45
C ASN A 1034 -2.90 -14.66 25.15
N ILE A 1035 -4.24 -14.59 25.25
CA ILE A 1035 -4.97 -13.34 25.00
C ILE A 1035 -4.61 -12.26 26.03
N VAL A 1036 -4.43 -12.62 27.31
CA VAL A 1036 -4.04 -11.68 28.36
C VAL A 1036 -2.63 -11.15 28.13
N SER A 1037 -1.67 -12.02 27.85
CA SER A 1037 -0.27 -11.63 27.61
C SER A 1037 -0.15 -10.72 26.39
N ARG A 1038 -0.86 -11.04 25.29
CA ARG A 1038 -0.93 -10.20 24.09
C ARG A 1038 -1.58 -8.84 24.39
N ASN A 1039 -2.69 -8.81 25.13
CA ASN A 1039 -3.34 -7.55 25.52
C ASN A 1039 -2.42 -6.68 26.40
N ILE A 1040 -1.66 -7.27 27.34
CA ILE A 1040 -0.70 -6.53 28.16
C ILE A 1040 0.40 -5.93 27.28
N LYS A 1041 1.00 -6.71 26.37
CA LYS A 1041 2.00 -6.22 25.42
C LYS A 1041 1.45 -5.06 24.59
N ARG A 1042 0.23 -5.21 24.06
CA ARG A 1042 -0.50 -4.16 23.33
C ARG A 1042 -0.67 -2.88 24.13
N HIS A 1043 -1.09 -2.98 25.39
CA HIS A 1043 -1.28 -1.80 26.23
C HIS A 1043 0.04 -1.08 26.56
N LYS A 1044 1.16 -1.82 26.67
CA LYS A 1044 2.50 -1.23 26.83
C LYS A 1044 2.98 -0.52 25.57
N GLU A 1045 2.78 -1.11 24.40
CA GLU A 1045 3.09 -0.48 23.11
C GLU A 1045 2.27 0.80 22.92
N LEU A 1046 0.95 0.72 23.17
CA LEU A 1046 0.05 1.87 23.13
C LEU A 1046 0.48 2.98 24.09
N GLN A 1047 0.91 2.62 25.30
CA GLN A 1047 1.43 3.61 26.25
C GLN A 1047 2.67 4.30 25.68
N GLY A 1048 3.62 3.56 25.09
CA GLY A 1048 4.81 4.12 24.47
C GLY A 1048 4.49 5.05 23.29
N ASP A 1049 3.52 4.66 22.45
CA ASP A 1049 3.03 5.49 21.34
C ASP A 1049 2.40 6.78 21.88
N LEU A 1050 1.54 6.69 22.91
CA LEU A 1050 0.88 7.85 23.52
C LEU A 1050 1.87 8.79 24.21
N GLU A 1051 2.88 8.28 24.90
CA GLU A 1051 3.95 9.07 25.51
C GLU A 1051 4.81 9.80 24.46
N GLU A 1052 5.02 9.19 23.29
CA GLU A 1052 5.70 9.83 22.17
C GLU A 1052 4.85 10.93 21.54
N ILE A 1053 3.56 10.63 21.32
CA ILE A 1053 2.59 11.62 20.84
C ILE A 1053 2.58 12.82 21.79
N GLN A 1054 2.53 12.58 23.10
CA GLN A 1054 2.61 13.62 24.13
C GLN A 1054 3.92 14.41 24.02
N ARG A 1055 5.07 13.76 23.84
CA ARG A 1055 6.37 14.44 23.64
C ARG A 1055 6.46 15.26 22.36
N ARG A 1056 5.67 14.96 21.33
CA ARG A 1056 5.59 15.78 20.10
C ARG A 1056 4.68 17.00 20.25
N PHE A 1057 3.81 17.01 21.28
CA PHE A 1057 2.92 18.14 21.57
C PHE A 1057 3.45 19.09 22.65
N ILE A 1058 4.31 18.59 23.55
CA ILE A 1058 5.09 19.39 24.51
C ILE A 1058 6.31 19.95 23.79
#